data_AF-A0A7L3M9Z5-F1
#
_entry.id   AF-A0A7L3M9Z5-F1
#
_cell.length_a   1.000
_cell.length_b   1.000
_cell.length_c   1.000
_cell.angle_alpha   90.00
_cell.angle_beta   90.00
_cell.angle_gamma   90.00
#
_symmetry.space_group_name_H-M   'P 1'
#
loop_
_entity.id
_entity.type
_entity.pdbx_description
1 polymer ?
#
loop_
_entity_poly.entity_id
_entity_poly.type
_entity_poly.pdbx_seq_one_letter_code
_entity_poly.pdbx_strand_id
1 'polypeptide(L)'
;MDKILEAVVMSSYPNNVKQGLVRRVIEAAKQPMDSEQCWSMLELSTKLYLTGDTKYKREIGKEVLEVYGHYHPEEFEEFFNVRFLLSLLQEGYGPLGKRSHYVLDYIQLGLQFVLESPSASSIFSLLRIEVLRKVCERPSPKQCAKISKLLTQHPQCIPTGKHQLLFCQQLIRCIGQFQCVSEGEEEIMEFLEQVNKVSGLLQRIWRTQTSAILPSLKELFTIISSTEEQEAPSNALASVVQFVPLELMDGVIRNLTNDDSITDVQMMMAIGRMIDWVSWPLGKNIDKWIIALLKGLAAVKKFSILIEVTLSKIEKVFSKLLYPIVREGALSVLQYMLLSFQHSHEAFHLLLPHIPRLVASLKKEDTNSATSSLEQLAELIHCMFFRFSGFPDLYEPVLEAVKALPIPNEDRIKHLLGQNAWTSQKNELASFYPRLASKSETGKIGLINLGNTCYMNSIIQSLFMASDFRHSVLNLTEGNSQPLMTKLQWLFAFLEHSQRPAISPESFLSASWPPWFTPGAQQDCSEYLKYLLDRLHEEEKTGKRIYQKLKESSLMSQAVEHHYLNKTLIEKMFGGKMMTKIRCLKCLNVSSREEAFTDLSLAFPPSDRNVHGSTSILPVEEIGPQFIEPPENAGQLMGSPWIQRKAPMASDHADPSVSVETLGFQEPGEAANPIGGNDVGVDAAKDPLSAFGEQACAPKD
;
A
#
# COMPACT_ATOMS: atom_id res chain seq x y z
N MET A 1 2.53 -7.29 -68.94
CA MET A 1 1.41 -7.91 -68.17
C MET A 1 1.01 -7.04 -66.99
N ASP A 2 2.00 -6.44 -66.34
CA ASP A 2 1.95 -5.31 -65.41
C ASP A 2 0.90 -4.23 -65.78
N LYS A 3 0.97 -3.62 -66.97
CA LYS A 3 -0.01 -2.60 -67.40
C LYS A 3 -1.46 -3.10 -67.43
N ILE A 4 -1.66 -4.37 -67.78
CA ILE A 4 -3.00 -5.00 -67.77
C ILE A 4 -3.47 -5.16 -66.33
N LEU A 5 -2.60 -5.64 -65.44
CA LEU A 5 -2.92 -5.79 -64.02
C LEU A 5 -3.26 -4.45 -63.39
N GLU A 6 -2.45 -3.41 -63.62
CA GLU A 6 -2.69 -2.07 -63.11
C GLU A 6 -4.04 -1.53 -63.59
N ALA A 7 -4.32 -1.65 -64.90
CA ALA A 7 -5.60 -1.23 -65.47
C ALA A 7 -6.80 -1.99 -64.88
N VAL A 8 -6.68 -3.31 -64.71
CA VAL A 8 -7.74 -4.15 -64.10
C VAL A 8 -7.99 -3.74 -62.65
N VAL A 9 -6.93 -3.52 -61.88
CA VAL A 9 -7.02 -3.13 -60.47
C VAL A 9 -7.62 -1.74 -60.31
N MET A 10 -7.29 -0.80 -61.20
CA MET A 10 -7.81 0.58 -61.18
C MET A 10 -9.20 0.73 -61.83
N SER A 11 -9.67 -0.28 -62.57
CA SER A 11 -10.97 -0.23 -63.25
C SER A 11 -12.15 -0.18 -62.28
N SER A 12 -13.32 0.20 -62.81
CA SER A 12 -14.62 0.12 -62.12
C SER A 12 -15.33 -1.23 -62.34
N TYR A 13 -14.63 -2.26 -62.86
CA TYR A 13 -15.26 -3.56 -63.11
C TYR A 13 -15.77 -4.22 -61.81
N PRO A 14 -16.85 -5.03 -61.89
CA PRO A 14 -17.30 -5.87 -60.78
C PRO A 14 -16.20 -6.81 -60.27
N ASN A 15 -16.19 -7.09 -58.95
CA ASN A 15 -15.13 -7.87 -58.30
C ASN A 15 -14.92 -9.28 -58.90
N ASN A 16 -16.01 -9.95 -59.33
CA ASN A 16 -15.94 -11.24 -60.00
C ASN A 16 -15.21 -11.17 -61.35
N VAL A 17 -15.44 -10.11 -62.12
CA VAL A 17 -14.75 -9.87 -63.40
C VAL A 17 -13.28 -9.55 -63.16
N LYS A 18 -12.97 -8.69 -62.19
CA LYS A 18 -11.59 -8.39 -61.79
C LYS A 18 -10.83 -9.64 -61.37
N GLN A 19 -11.43 -10.49 -60.52
CA GLN A 19 -10.83 -11.77 -60.11
C GLN A 19 -10.56 -12.70 -61.30
N GLY A 20 -11.49 -12.81 -62.25
CA GLY A 20 -11.30 -13.62 -63.45
C GLY A 20 -10.13 -13.14 -64.32
N LEU A 21 -9.99 -11.82 -64.48
CA LEU A 21 -8.89 -11.22 -65.24
C LEU A 21 -7.55 -11.36 -64.50
N VAL A 22 -7.53 -11.11 -63.19
CA VAL A 22 -6.33 -11.27 -62.34
C VAL A 22 -5.84 -12.71 -62.37
N ARG A 23 -6.73 -13.72 -62.29
CA ARG A 23 -6.34 -15.13 -62.40
C ARG A 23 -5.66 -15.44 -63.72
N ARG A 24 -6.11 -14.86 -64.83
CA ARG A 24 -5.45 -15.03 -66.14
C ARG A 24 -4.07 -14.38 -66.17
N VAL A 25 -3.92 -13.22 -65.54
CA VAL A 25 -2.62 -12.55 -65.41
C VAL A 25 -1.66 -13.40 -64.58
N ILE A 26 -2.12 -13.94 -63.45
CA ILE A 26 -1.36 -14.83 -62.58
C ILE A 26 -0.97 -16.13 -63.32
N GLU A 27 -1.88 -16.73 -64.09
CA GLU A 27 -1.58 -17.96 -64.82
C GLU A 27 -0.53 -17.74 -65.92
N ALA A 28 -0.60 -16.60 -66.60
CA ALA A 28 0.39 -16.22 -67.60
C ALA A 28 1.75 -15.89 -66.95
N ALA A 29 1.78 -15.38 -65.72
CA ALA A 29 3.01 -15.10 -64.98
C ALA A 29 3.82 -16.36 -64.60
N LYS A 30 3.24 -17.56 -64.72
CA LYS A 30 3.96 -18.83 -64.51
C LYS A 30 4.84 -19.25 -65.69
N GLN A 31 4.64 -18.63 -66.86
CA GLN A 31 5.43 -18.92 -68.05
C GLN A 31 6.76 -18.15 -67.98
N PRO A 32 7.82 -18.60 -68.68
CA PRO A 32 9.09 -17.87 -68.77
C PRO A 32 8.87 -16.46 -69.35
N MET A 33 9.49 -15.46 -68.74
CA MET A 33 9.39 -14.05 -69.13
C MET A 33 10.79 -13.45 -69.21
N ASP A 34 10.95 -12.32 -69.91
CA ASP A 34 12.20 -11.57 -69.87
C ASP A 34 12.35 -10.84 -68.52
N SER A 35 13.59 -10.52 -68.15
CA SER A 35 13.87 -9.91 -66.85
C SER A 35 13.21 -8.53 -66.69
N GLU A 36 13.10 -7.72 -67.74
CA GLU A 36 12.46 -6.39 -67.67
C GLU A 36 10.97 -6.49 -67.32
N GLN A 37 10.26 -7.48 -67.88
CA GLN A 37 8.87 -7.77 -67.55
C GLN A 37 8.71 -8.32 -66.13
N CYS A 38 9.64 -9.16 -65.67
CA CYS A 38 9.67 -9.62 -64.28
C CYS A 38 9.82 -8.45 -63.31
N TRP A 39 10.81 -7.59 -63.54
CA TRP A 39 11.05 -6.38 -62.74
C TRP A 39 9.84 -5.45 -62.68
N SER A 40 9.21 -5.17 -63.83
CA SER A 40 8.01 -4.32 -63.90
C SER A 40 6.84 -4.89 -63.09
N MET A 41 6.67 -6.22 -63.12
CA MET A 41 5.60 -6.87 -62.35
C MET A 41 5.91 -6.92 -60.85
N LEU A 42 7.18 -7.14 -60.47
CA LEU A 42 7.63 -7.11 -59.07
C LEU A 42 7.45 -5.72 -58.47
N GLU A 43 7.76 -4.65 -59.20
CA GLU A 43 7.54 -3.27 -58.76
C GLU A 43 6.06 -2.96 -58.55
N LEU A 44 5.21 -3.30 -59.53
CA LEU A 44 3.76 -3.08 -59.43
C LEU A 44 3.15 -3.89 -58.27
N SER A 45 3.49 -5.16 -58.15
CA SER A 45 2.95 -6.04 -57.10
C SER A 45 3.41 -5.61 -55.70
N THR A 46 4.66 -5.16 -55.56
CA THR A 46 5.19 -4.52 -54.33
C THR A 46 4.39 -3.28 -53.97
N LYS A 47 4.15 -2.39 -54.94
CA LYS A 47 3.34 -1.18 -54.75
C LYS A 47 1.92 -1.51 -54.33
N LEU A 48 1.27 -2.49 -54.97
CA LEU A 48 -0.07 -2.95 -54.63
C LEU A 48 -0.14 -3.57 -53.23
N TYR A 49 0.86 -4.36 -52.84
CA TYR A 49 0.93 -4.97 -51.52
C TYR A 49 1.11 -3.94 -50.41
N LEU A 50 2.10 -3.05 -50.56
CA LEU A 50 2.46 -2.09 -49.52
C LEU A 50 1.44 -0.94 -49.47
N THR A 51 1.15 -0.31 -50.61
CA THR A 51 0.38 0.95 -50.67
C THR A 51 -1.07 0.78 -51.12
N GLY A 52 -1.54 -0.45 -51.34
CA GLY A 52 -2.94 -0.71 -51.70
C GLY A 52 -3.91 -0.10 -50.69
N ASP A 53 -4.88 0.67 -51.18
CA ASP A 53 -5.95 1.32 -50.40
C ASP A 53 -7.01 0.34 -49.88
N THR A 54 -7.10 -0.83 -50.50
CA THR A 54 -8.10 -1.85 -50.22
C THR A 54 -7.44 -3.20 -49.96
N LYS A 55 -8.07 -4.02 -49.11
CA LYS A 55 -7.61 -5.39 -48.82
C LYS A 55 -7.42 -6.20 -50.11
N TYR A 56 -8.35 -6.04 -51.05
CA TYR A 56 -8.31 -6.69 -52.36
C TYR A 56 -7.03 -6.37 -53.16
N LYS A 57 -6.62 -5.09 -53.25
CA LYS A 57 -5.38 -4.71 -53.96
C LYS A 57 -4.15 -5.36 -53.34
N ARG A 58 -4.11 -5.42 -52.00
CA ARG A 58 -2.98 -6.04 -51.29
C ARG A 58 -2.94 -7.54 -51.45
N GLU A 59 -4.10 -8.21 -51.46
CA GLU A 59 -4.24 -9.64 -51.75
C GLU A 59 -3.73 -9.96 -53.16
N ILE A 60 -4.09 -9.15 -54.17
CA ILE A 60 -3.55 -9.30 -55.53
C ILE A 60 -2.03 -9.13 -55.55
N GLY A 61 -1.52 -8.05 -54.94
CA GLY A 61 -0.08 -7.82 -54.85
C GLY A 61 0.64 -9.02 -54.22
N LYS A 62 0.07 -9.59 -53.15
CA LYS A 62 0.57 -10.79 -52.48
C LYS A 62 0.61 -12.00 -53.43
N GLU A 63 -0.50 -12.32 -54.09
CA GLU A 63 -0.60 -13.48 -54.99
C GLU A 63 0.41 -13.38 -56.14
N VAL A 64 0.58 -12.19 -56.71
CA VAL A 64 1.56 -11.97 -57.78
C VAL A 64 2.99 -12.12 -57.26
N LEU A 65 3.33 -11.54 -56.10
CA LEU A 65 4.65 -11.72 -55.48
C LEU A 65 4.94 -13.20 -55.18
N GLU A 66 3.94 -13.95 -54.71
CA GLU A 66 4.08 -15.39 -54.45
C GLU A 66 4.35 -16.17 -55.75
N VAL A 67 3.68 -15.84 -56.85
CA VAL A 67 3.91 -16.49 -58.14
C VAL A 67 5.32 -16.20 -58.66
N TYR A 68 5.75 -14.94 -58.64
CA TYR A 68 7.08 -14.59 -59.12
C TYR A 68 8.19 -15.16 -58.23
N GLY A 69 7.99 -15.23 -56.92
CA GLY A 69 8.94 -15.87 -56.02
C GLY A 69 9.15 -17.36 -56.28
N HIS A 70 8.14 -18.08 -56.80
CA HIS A 70 8.26 -19.52 -57.13
C HIS A 70 8.75 -19.79 -58.55
N TYR A 71 8.28 -19.02 -59.53
CA TYR A 71 8.53 -19.31 -60.95
C TYR A 71 9.68 -18.50 -61.56
N HIS A 72 10.09 -17.40 -60.94
CA HIS A 72 11.18 -16.51 -61.38
C HIS A 72 12.14 -16.16 -60.22
N PRO A 73 12.79 -17.17 -59.61
CA PRO A 73 13.54 -16.98 -58.36
C PRO A 73 14.80 -16.12 -58.52
N GLU A 74 15.46 -16.14 -59.69
CA GLU A 74 16.67 -15.35 -59.94
C GLU A 74 16.35 -13.85 -60.00
N GLU A 75 15.32 -13.47 -60.77
CA GLU A 75 14.85 -12.07 -60.83
C GLU A 75 14.26 -11.62 -59.49
N PHE A 76 13.54 -12.51 -58.78
CA PHE A 76 13.02 -12.19 -57.46
C PHE A 76 14.15 -11.93 -56.45
N GLU A 77 15.22 -12.73 -56.47
CA GLU A 77 16.40 -12.52 -55.62
C GLU A 77 17.08 -11.19 -55.92
N GLU A 78 17.28 -10.86 -57.22
CA GLU A 78 17.91 -9.61 -57.63
C GLU A 78 17.08 -8.39 -57.20
N PHE A 79 15.75 -8.49 -57.31
CA PHE A 79 14.82 -7.46 -56.84
C PHE A 79 14.79 -7.35 -55.30
N PHE A 80 14.69 -8.48 -54.60
CA PHE A 80 14.61 -8.59 -53.14
C PHE A 80 16.00 -8.57 -52.48
N ASN A 81 16.82 -7.59 -52.85
CA ASN A 81 18.21 -7.48 -52.40
C ASN A 81 18.38 -6.65 -51.11
N VAL A 82 19.58 -6.73 -50.53
CA VAL A 82 19.97 -6.04 -49.27
C VAL A 82 19.72 -4.52 -49.33
N ARG A 83 20.00 -3.86 -50.46
CA ARG A 83 19.84 -2.40 -50.60
C ARG A 83 18.36 -2.00 -50.55
N PHE A 84 17.51 -2.76 -51.24
CA PHE A 84 16.07 -2.53 -51.23
C PHE A 84 15.48 -2.75 -49.83
N LEU A 85 15.83 -3.87 -49.17
CA LEU A 85 15.36 -4.17 -47.81
C LEU A 85 15.81 -3.14 -46.78
N LEU A 86 17.03 -2.63 -46.90
CA LEU A 86 17.56 -1.58 -46.03
C LEU A 86 16.75 -0.27 -46.18
N SER A 87 16.50 0.18 -47.41
CA SER A 87 15.66 1.36 -47.68
C SER A 87 14.23 1.16 -47.15
N LEU A 88 13.63 -0.02 -47.36
CA LEU A 88 12.31 -0.35 -46.80
C LEU A 88 12.26 -0.23 -45.27
N LEU A 89 13.28 -0.75 -44.56
CA LEU A 89 13.32 -0.75 -43.09
C LEU A 89 13.66 0.62 -42.49
N GLN A 90 14.44 1.43 -43.18
CA GLN A 90 14.93 2.72 -42.68
C GLN A 90 14.07 3.90 -43.12
N GLU A 91 13.60 3.91 -44.37
CA GLU A 91 12.87 5.01 -45.00
C GLU A 91 11.38 4.68 -45.14
N GLY A 92 11.06 3.42 -45.44
CA GLY A 92 9.69 2.96 -45.73
C GLY A 92 9.47 2.76 -47.23
N TYR A 93 8.25 2.92 -47.71
CA TYR A 93 7.91 2.75 -49.14
C TYR A 93 6.86 3.76 -49.59
N GLY A 94 7.24 4.70 -50.45
CA GLY A 94 6.37 5.77 -50.92
C GLY A 94 5.77 6.56 -49.74
N PRO A 95 4.43 6.65 -49.59
CA PRO A 95 3.79 7.35 -48.48
C PRO A 95 3.88 6.59 -47.14
N LEU A 96 4.30 5.32 -47.14
CA LEU A 96 4.43 4.53 -45.92
C LEU A 96 5.74 4.88 -45.24
N GLY A 97 5.67 5.52 -44.08
CA GLY A 97 6.86 5.73 -43.26
C GLY A 97 7.44 4.44 -42.70
N LYS A 98 8.69 4.52 -42.23
CA LYS A 98 9.48 3.42 -41.61
C LYS A 98 8.83 2.68 -40.43
N ARG A 99 7.70 3.17 -39.90
CA ARG A 99 6.92 2.55 -38.81
C ARG A 99 5.69 1.75 -39.31
N SER A 100 5.49 1.62 -40.62
CA SER A 100 4.41 0.79 -41.15
C SER A 100 4.64 -0.69 -40.82
N HIS A 101 3.61 -1.37 -40.30
CA HIS A 101 3.68 -2.82 -40.03
C HIS A 101 3.64 -3.66 -41.32
N TYR A 102 3.14 -3.10 -42.43
CA TYR A 102 3.10 -3.78 -43.73
C TYR A 102 4.48 -4.06 -44.31
N VAL A 103 5.48 -3.25 -43.95
CA VAL A 103 6.87 -3.47 -44.37
C VAL A 103 7.40 -4.80 -43.82
N LEU A 104 7.13 -5.11 -42.54
CA LEU A 104 7.57 -6.37 -41.93
C LEU A 104 6.83 -7.58 -42.52
N ASP A 105 5.53 -7.43 -42.81
CA ASP A 105 4.76 -8.48 -43.48
C ASP A 105 5.27 -8.75 -44.91
N TYR A 106 5.65 -7.70 -45.65
CA TYR A 106 6.27 -7.81 -46.98
C TYR A 106 7.63 -8.52 -46.92
N ILE A 107 8.49 -8.14 -45.97
CA ILE A 107 9.80 -8.78 -45.80
C ILE A 107 9.62 -10.26 -45.43
N GLN A 108 8.69 -10.57 -44.55
CA GLN A 108 8.36 -11.94 -44.19
C GLN A 108 7.87 -12.75 -45.40
N LEU A 109 7.06 -12.14 -46.28
CA LEU A 109 6.60 -12.78 -47.51
C LEU A 109 7.75 -13.06 -48.47
N GLY A 110 8.63 -12.07 -48.72
CA GLY A 110 9.73 -12.25 -49.66
C GLY A 110 10.82 -13.19 -49.16
N LEU A 111 11.09 -13.19 -47.85
CA LEU A 111 12.11 -14.04 -47.23
C LEU A 111 11.93 -15.52 -47.58
N GLN A 112 10.69 -16.02 -47.66
CA GLN A 112 10.42 -17.44 -47.92
C GLN A 112 10.93 -17.91 -49.29
N PHE A 113 11.19 -16.99 -50.23
CA PHE A 113 11.67 -17.29 -51.58
C PHE A 113 13.18 -17.15 -51.75
N VAL A 114 13.86 -16.50 -50.81
CA VAL A 114 15.31 -16.23 -50.86
C VAL A 114 16.10 -16.99 -49.79
N LEU A 115 15.49 -17.96 -49.09
CA LEU A 115 16.15 -18.69 -47.99
C LEU A 115 17.31 -19.57 -48.46
N GLU A 116 17.20 -20.14 -49.66
CA GLU A 116 18.20 -21.07 -50.23
C GLU A 116 19.11 -20.38 -51.25
N SER A 117 18.95 -19.07 -51.42
CA SER A 117 19.66 -18.30 -52.43
C SER A 117 21.06 -17.87 -51.95
N PRO A 118 22.00 -17.56 -52.87
CA PRO A 118 23.32 -17.03 -52.52
C PRO A 118 23.25 -15.76 -51.65
N SER A 119 22.24 -14.91 -51.83
CA SER A 119 22.05 -13.67 -51.08
C SER A 119 21.52 -13.86 -49.65
N ALA A 120 21.04 -15.06 -49.30
CA ALA A 120 20.41 -15.35 -48.00
C ALA A 120 21.26 -14.92 -46.80
N SER A 121 22.56 -15.22 -46.83
CA SER A 121 23.50 -14.87 -45.74
C SER A 121 23.58 -13.36 -45.50
N SER A 122 23.67 -12.58 -46.58
CA SER A 122 23.73 -11.13 -46.54
C SER A 122 22.42 -10.52 -46.04
N ILE A 123 21.28 -11.07 -46.48
CA ILE A 123 19.95 -10.67 -46.01
C ILE A 123 19.77 -10.98 -44.51
N PHE A 124 20.15 -12.17 -44.04
CA PHE A 124 20.11 -12.50 -42.62
C PHE A 124 21.02 -11.58 -41.78
N SER A 125 22.21 -11.25 -42.29
CA SER A 125 23.13 -10.32 -41.62
C SER A 125 22.53 -8.92 -41.47
N LEU A 126 21.93 -8.38 -42.54
CA LEU A 126 21.17 -7.12 -42.51
C LEU A 126 20.04 -7.18 -41.47
N LEU A 127 19.21 -8.22 -41.53
CA LEU A 127 18.05 -8.34 -40.65
C LEU A 127 18.43 -8.44 -39.18
N ARG A 128 19.53 -9.13 -38.83
CA ARG A 128 20.04 -9.16 -37.45
C ARG A 128 20.32 -7.76 -36.88
N ILE A 129 20.85 -6.86 -37.69
CA ILE A 129 21.15 -5.48 -37.28
C ILE A 129 19.86 -4.67 -37.20
N GLU A 130 19.04 -4.75 -38.24
CA GLU A 130 17.84 -3.91 -38.36
C GLU A 130 16.73 -4.29 -37.38
N VAL A 131 16.54 -5.57 -37.04
CA VAL A 131 15.56 -5.98 -36.02
C VAL A 131 15.98 -5.49 -34.64
N LEU A 132 17.28 -5.49 -34.31
CA LEU A 132 17.78 -4.91 -33.07
C LEU A 132 17.55 -3.40 -33.05
N ARG A 133 17.92 -2.70 -34.12
CA ARG A 133 17.68 -1.26 -34.26
C ARG A 133 16.20 -0.92 -34.05
N LYS A 134 15.29 -1.68 -34.69
CA LYS A 134 13.84 -1.50 -34.57
C LYS A 134 13.34 -1.69 -33.15
N VAL A 135 13.82 -2.70 -32.42
CA VAL A 135 13.44 -2.89 -31.01
C VAL A 135 13.99 -1.75 -30.13
N CYS A 136 15.21 -1.26 -30.40
CA CYS A 136 15.75 -0.08 -29.72
C CYS A 136 14.94 1.21 -29.98
N GLU A 137 14.24 1.31 -31.13
CA GLU A 137 13.32 2.42 -31.44
C GLU A 137 12.00 2.38 -30.65
N ARG A 138 11.80 1.39 -29.76
CA ARG A 138 10.59 1.19 -28.93
C ARG A 138 9.31 1.12 -29.76
N PRO A 139 9.16 0.09 -30.60
CA PRO A 139 8.04 0.01 -31.53
C PRO A 139 6.75 -0.39 -30.79
N SER A 140 5.60 -0.16 -31.44
CA SER A 140 4.28 -0.51 -30.89
C SER A 140 4.13 -2.02 -30.64
N PRO A 141 3.21 -2.46 -29.75
CA PRO A 141 2.96 -3.87 -29.49
C PRO A 141 2.72 -4.69 -30.78
N LYS A 142 1.94 -4.13 -31.72
CA LYS A 142 1.66 -4.72 -33.03
C LYS A 142 2.92 -4.93 -33.87
N GLN A 143 3.81 -3.94 -33.94
CA GLN A 143 5.08 -4.06 -34.67
C GLN A 143 6.02 -5.06 -34.01
N CYS A 144 6.16 -5.01 -32.69
CA CYS A 144 6.94 -5.98 -31.93
C CYS A 144 6.43 -7.42 -32.16
N ALA A 145 5.11 -7.63 -32.22
CA ALA A 145 4.53 -8.94 -32.53
C ALA A 145 4.84 -9.42 -33.96
N LYS A 146 4.90 -8.50 -34.95
CA LYS A 146 5.33 -8.81 -36.32
C LYS A 146 6.81 -9.17 -36.40
N ILE A 147 7.68 -8.40 -35.74
CA ILE A 147 9.11 -8.75 -35.58
C ILE A 147 9.23 -10.13 -34.94
N SER A 148 8.45 -10.40 -33.90
CA SER A 148 8.46 -11.68 -33.19
C SER A 148 8.03 -12.85 -34.07
N LYS A 149 7.01 -12.65 -34.91
CA LYS A 149 6.56 -13.63 -35.91
C LYS A 149 7.66 -13.91 -36.94
N LEU A 150 8.30 -12.87 -37.49
CA LEU A 150 9.40 -13.01 -38.46
C LEU A 150 10.56 -13.81 -37.85
N LEU A 151 11.01 -13.45 -36.65
CA LEU A 151 12.14 -14.12 -35.98
C LEU A 151 11.80 -15.54 -35.52
N THR A 152 10.53 -15.82 -35.23
CA THR A 152 10.07 -17.18 -34.90
C THR A 152 10.08 -18.09 -36.13
N GLN A 153 9.74 -17.56 -37.31
CA GLN A 153 9.78 -18.32 -38.57
C GLN A 153 11.19 -18.44 -39.15
N HIS A 154 12.02 -17.40 -38.98
CA HIS A 154 13.40 -17.35 -39.48
C HIS A 154 14.39 -17.05 -38.34
N PRO A 155 14.72 -18.04 -37.48
CA PRO A 155 15.62 -17.85 -36.35
C PRO A 155 17.02 -17.34 -36.73
N GLN A 156 17.44 -17.55 -37.99
CA GLN A 156 18.70 -17.03 -38.52
C GLN A 156 18.77 -15.50 -38.44
N CYS A 157 17.64 -14.80 -38.42
CA CYS A 157 17.57 -13.34 -38.33
C CYS A 157 17.71 -12.81 -36.89
N ILE A 158 17.74 -13.69 -35.88
CA ILE A 158 17.91 -13.26 -34.48
C ILE A 158 19.34 -12.73 -34.27
N PRO A 159 19.53 -11.57 -33.61
CA PRO A 159 20.86 -11.06 -33.29
C PRO A 159 21.70 -12.10 -32.53
N THR A 160 23.00 -12.16 -32.81
CA THR A 160 23.90 -13.17 -32.21
C THR A 160 24.97 -12.51 -31.33
N GLY A 161 25.61 -13.31 -30.47
CA GLY A 161 26.68 -12.85 -29.59
C GLY A 161 26.20 -11.80 -28.58
N LYS A 162 26.98 -10.73 -28.38
CA LYS A 162 26.65 -9.65 -27.42
C LYS A 162 25.35 -8.90 -27.78
N HIS A 163 25.03 -8.83 -29.06
CA HIS A 163 23.80 -8.17 -29.55
C HIS A 163 22.53 -8.95 -29.20
N GLN A 164 22.63 -10.27 -29.02
CA GLN A 164 21.50 -11.11 -28.60
C GLN A 164 21.01 -10.74 -27.20
N LEU A 165 21.95 -10.52 -26.27
CA LEU A 165 21.62 -10.09 -24.91
C LEU A 165 20.96 -8.70 -24.92
N LEU A 166 21.56 -7.74 -25.64
CA LEU A 166 21.00 -6.40 -25.79
C LEU A 166 19.59 -6.46 -26.39
N PHE A 167 19.38 -7.33 -27.39
CA PHE A 167 18.07 -7.55 -28.00
C PHE A 167 17.02 -8.03 -26.97
N CYS A 168 17.35 -9.02 -26.13
CA CYS A 168 16.47 -9.49 -25.06
C CYS A 168 16.12 -8.37 -24.07
N GLN A 169 17.12 -7.58 -23.64
CA GLN A 169 16.92 -6.46 -22.71
C GLN A 169 16.00 -5.38 -23.31
N GLN A 170 16.21 -5.03 -24.58
CA GLN A 170 15.40 -4.03 -25.26
C GLN A 170 13.98 -4.53 -25.54
N LEU A 171 13.79 -5.83 -25.81
CA LEU A 171 12.45 -6.43 -25.90
C LEU A 171 11.70 -6.30 -24.58
N ILE A 172 12.35 -6.55 -23.44
CA ILE A 172 11.71 -6.38 -22.12
C ILE A 172 11.34 -4.91 -21.88
N ARG A 173 12.21 -3.96 -22.23
CA ARG A 173 11.89 -2.52 -22.17
C ARG A 173 10.69 -2.15 -23.05
N CYS A 174 10.57 -2.74 -24.24
CA CYS A 174 9.40 -2.55 -25.10
C CYS A 174 8.13 -3.07 -24.42
N ILE A 175 8.17 -4.29 -23.86
CA ILE A 175 7.03 -4.86 -23.11
C ILE A 175 6.64 -3.95 -21.94
N GLY A 176 7.62 -3.38 -21.23
CA GLY A 176 7.40 -2.43 -20.14
C GLY A 176 6.68 -1.14 -20.54
N GLN A 177 6.64 -0.81 -21.83
CA GLN A 177 5.98 0.38 -22.37
C GLN A 177 4.70 0.08 -23.14
N PHE A 178 4.31 -1.20 -23.24
CA PHE A 178 3.10 -1.59 -23.94
C PHE A 178 1.86 -1.10 -23.19
N GLN A 179 1.05 -0.29 -23.86
CA GLN A 179 -0.22 0.19 -23.34
C GLN A 179 -1.36 -0.29 -24.24
N CYS A 180 -2.47 -0.69 -23.61
CA CYS A 180 -3.73 -0.92 -24.30
C CYS A 180 -4.61 0.30 -24.05
N VAL A 181 -4.84 1.11 -25.09
CA VAL A 181 -5.60 2.37 -24.99
C VAL A 181 -7.10 2.14 -25.26
N SER A 182 -7.47 0.99 -25.84
CA SER A 182 -8.86 0.65 -26.16
C SER A 182 -9.54 -0.06 -24.99
N GLU A 183 -10.83 0.22 -24.80
CA GLU A 183 -11.71 -0.50 -23.88
C GLU A 183 -12.49 -1.64 -24.58
N GLY A 184 -12.37 -1.75 -25.92
CA GLY A 184 -13.05 -2.78 -26.69
C GLY A 184 -12.45 -4.16 -26.50
N GLU A 185 -13.32 -5.18 -26.42
CA GLU A 185 -12.93 -6.57 -26.17
C GLU A 185 -11.99 -7.12 -27.25
N GLU A 186 -12.27 -6.84 -28.53
CA GLU A 186 -11.45 -7.30 -29.65
C GLU A 186 -10.04 -6.71 -29.60
N GLU A 187 -9.89 -5.41 -29.30
CA GLU A 187 -8.59 -4.77 -29.20
C GLU A 187 -7.80 -5.25 -27.98
N ILE A 188 -8.46 -5.51 -26.84
CA ILE A 188 -7.83 -6.12 -25.67
C ILE A 188 -7.30 -7.51 -26.01
N MET A 189 -8.10 -8.33 -26.69
CA MET A 189 -7.69 -9.66 -27.14
C MET A 189 -6.52 -9.59 -28.14
N GLU A 190 -6.55 -8.66 -29.10
CA GLU A 190 -5.44 -8.42 -30.03
C GLU A 190 -4.18 -8.00 -29.27
N PHE A 191 -4.29 -7.10 -28.28
CA PHE A 191 -3.18 -6.67 -27.45
C PHE A 191 -2.56 -7.84 -26.67
N LEU A 192 -3.38 -8.65 -25.99
CA LEU A 192 -2.91 -9.83 -25.26
C LEU A 192 -2.19 -10.83 -26.19
N GLU A 193 -2.72 -11.07 -27.39
CA GLU A 193 -2.09 -11.94 -28.39
C GLU A 193 -0.73 -11.36 -28.86
N GLN A 194 -0.66 -10.04 -29.08
CA GLN A 194 0.55 -9.35 -29.47
C GLN A 194 1.63 -9.48 -28.37
N VAL A 195 1.29 -9.20 -27.11
CA VAL A 195 2.24 -9.36 -25.98
C VAL A 195 2.72 -10.80 -25.89
N ASN A 196 1.81 -11.78 -25.98
CA ASN A 196 2.16 -13.19 -25.88
C ASN A 196 3.13 -13.64 -27.00
N LYS A 197 2.98 -13.13 -28.23
CA LYS A 197 3.93 -13.39 -29.33
C LYS A 197 5.32 -12.85 -29.01
N VAL A 198 5.41 -11.66 -28.42
CA VAL A 198 6.69 -11.03 -28.06
C VAL A 198 7.38 -11.77 -26.92
N SER A 199 6.65 -12.06 -25.85
CA SER A 199 7.18 -12.82 -24.72
C SER A 199 7.52 -14.26 -25.10
N GLY A 200 6.78 -14.87 -26.03
CA GLY A 200 7.07 -16.20 -26.57
C GLY A 200 8.37 -16.25 -27.38
N LEU A 201 8.71 -15.20 -28.13
CA LEU A 201 10.02 -15.09 -28.78
C LEU A 201 11.14 -15.07 -27.74
N LEU A 202 10.99 -14.27 -26.67
CA LEU A 202 11.97 -14.18 -25.60
C LEU A 202 12.20 -15.55 -24.94
N GLN A 203 11.12 -16.30 -24.66
CA GLN A 203 11.22 -17.67 -24.19
C GLN A 203 12.03 -18.56 -25.14
N ARG A 204 11.78 -18.47 -26.45
CA ARG A 204 12.50 -19.28 -27.45
C ARG A 204 13.99 -18.97 -27.48
N ILE A 205 14.36 -17.70 -27.37
CA ILE A 205 15.77 -17.27 -27.28
C ILE A 205 16.41 -17.84 -26.01
N TRP A 206 15.72 -17.75 -24.86
CA TRP A 206 16.22 -18.29 -23.59
C TRP A 206 16.39 -19.82 -23.59
N ARG A 207 15.55 -20.56 -24.32
CA ARG A 207 15.74 -22.02 -24.48
C ARG A 207 17.03 -22.36 -25.23
N THR A 208 17.43 -21.51 -26.17
CA THR A 208 18.69 -21.70 -26.92
C THR A 208 19.91 -21.13 -26.19
N GLN A 209 19.73 -20.10 -25.37
CA GLN A 209 20.80 -19.42 -24.64
C GLN A 209 20.37 -19.07 -23.22
N THR A 210 20.48 -20.05 -22.31
CA THR A 210 20.05 -19.91 -20.92
C THR A 210 20.86 -18.85 -20.15
N SER A 211 22.10 -18.57 -20.57
CA SER A 211 22.93 -17.51 -19.98
C SER A 211 22.36 -16.10 -20.16
N ALA A 212 21.41 -15.90 -21.09
CA ALA A 212 20.72 -14.62 -21.27
C ALA A 212 19.59 -14.40 -20.26
N ILE A 213 19.12 -15.42 -19.53
CA ILE A 213 17.98 -15.32 -18.61
C ILE A 213 18.28 -14.34 -17.47
N LEU A 214 19.35 -14.57 -16.69
CA LEU A 214 19.64 -13.75 -15.51
C LEU A 214 19.89 -12.27 -15.87
N PRO A 215 20.69 -11.91 -16.89
CA PRO A 215 20.83 -10.52 -17.32
C PRO A 215 19.53 -9.89 -17.81
N SER A 216 18.63 -10.67 -18.42
CA SER A 216 17.31 -10.19 -18.85
C SER A 216 16.40 -9.95 -17.64
N LEU A 217 16.46 -10.79 -16.61
CA LEU A 217 15.71 -10.59 -15.36
C LEU A 217 16.25 -9.42 -14.54
N LYS A 218 17.56 -9.13 -14.59
CA LYS A 218 18.11 -7.90 -14.04
C LYS A 218 17.52 -6.67 -14.71
N GLU A 219 17.41 -6.67 -16.03
CA GLU A 219 16.78 -5.58 -16.77
C GLU A 219 15.28 -5.42 -16.41
N LEU A 220 14.55 -6.54 -16.32
CA LEU A 220 13.18 -6.55 -15.82
C LEU A 220 13.09 -5.90 -14.43
N PHE A 221 13.98 -6.28 -13.51
CA PHE A 221 14.03 -5.72 -12.17
C PHE A 221 14.34 -4.21 -12.18
N THR A 222 15.27 -3.76 -13.01
CA THR A 222 15.57 -2.33 -13.19
C THR A 222 14.32 -1.54 -13.59
N ILE A 223 13.51 -2.07 -14.51
CA ILE A 223 12.25 -1.43 -14.94
C ILE A 223 11.25 -1.36 -13.78
N ILE A 224 10.99 -2.48 -13.10
CA ILE A 224 10.00 -2.51 -12.02
C ILE A 224 10.47 -1.85 -10.72
N SER A 225 11.76 -1.60 -10.54
CA SER A 225 12.27 -0.87 -9.36
C SER A 225 12.44 0.64 -9.60
N SER A 226 12.25 1.11 -10.84
CA SER A 226 12.40 2.53 -11.20
C SER A 226 11.45 3.46 -10.43
N THR A 227 12.00 4.54 -9.86
CA THR A 227 11.26 5.59 -9.12
C THR A 227 11.02 6.86 -9.95
N GLU A 228 11.60 6.95 -11.14
CA GLU A 228 11.76 8.21 -11.90
C GLU A 228 10.78 8.40 -13.06
N GLU A 229 9.90 7.43 -13.33
CA GLU A 229 9.04 7.45 -14.52
C GLU A 229 7.73 8.21 -14.29
N GLN A 230 7.37 9.11 -15.23
CA GLN A 230 6.07 9.81 -15.28
C GLN A 230 4.89 8.85 -15.46
N GLU A 231 5.11 7.69 -16.05
CA GLU A 231 4.10 6.64 -16.25
C GLU A 231 4.60 5.31 -15.66
N ALA A 232 3.71 4.57 -15.02
CA ALA A 232 4.06 3.26 -14.46
C ALA A 232 4.34 2.22 -15.57
N PRO A 233 5.30 1.30 -15.36
CA PRO A 233 5.59 0.25 -16.31
C PRO A 233 4.38 -0.67 -16.49
N SER A 234 4.24 -1.20 -17.70
CA SER A 234 3.11 -2.05 -18.09
C SER A 234 3.06 -3.36 -17.31
N ASN A 235 1.85 -3.76 -16.91
CA ASN A 235 1.58 -5.10 -16.38
C ASN A 235 1.86 -6.22 -17.39
N ALA A 236 2.03 -5.90 -18.68
CA ALA A 236 2.48 -6.84 -19.70
C ALA A 236 3.82 -7.49 -19.36
N LEU A 237 4.65 -6.87 -18.50
CA LEU A 237 5.88 -7.47 -17.99
C LEU A 237 5.67 -8.80 -17.25
N ALA A 238 4.48 -9.04 -16.70
CA ALA A 238 4.11 -10.34 -16.13
C ALA A 238 4.26 -11.49 -17.13
N SER A 239 4.09 -11.20 -18.44
CA SER A 239 4.26 -12.18 -19.52
C SER A 239 5.71 -12.67 -19.67
N VAL A 240 6.69 -11.99 -19.08
CA VAL A 240 8.11 -12.36 -19.11
C VAL A 240 8.41 -13.44 -18.08
N VAL A 241 7.95 -13.26 -16.84
CA VAL A 241 8.29 -14.15 -15.71
C VAL A 241 7.64 -15.53 -15.79
N GLN A 242 6.50 -15.66 -16.48
CA GLN A 242 5.82 -16.95 -16.68
C GLN A 242 6.67 -18.00 -17.42
N PHE A 243 7.73 -17.57 -18.12
CA PHE A 243 8.62 -18.45 -18.88
C PHE A 243 9.93 -18.76 -18.19
N VAL A 244 10.18 -18.19 -17.01
CA VAL A 244 11.39 -18.44 -16.24
C VAL A 244 11.25 -19.79 -15.53
N PRO A 245 12.24 -20.71 -15.67
CA PRO A 245 12.24 -21.98 -14.94
C PRO A 245 12.14 -21.75 -13.43
N LEU A 246 11.26 -22.49 -12.74
CA LEU A 246 11.03 -22.32 -11.30
C LEU A 246 12.27 -22.66 -10.47
N GLU A 247 13.17 -23.49 -11.00
CA GLU A 247 14.44 -23.86 -10.38
C GLU A 247 15.39 -22.68 -10.22
N LEU A 248 15.23 -21.63 -11.05
CA LEU A 248 16.02 -20.40 -10.94
C LEU A 248 15.44 -19.40 -9.94
N MET A 249 14.18 -19.59 -9.51
CA MET A 249 13.45 -18.62 -8.67
C MET A 249 14.19 -18.33 -7.37
N ASP A 250 14.53 -19.36 -6.59
CA ASP A 250 15.21 -19.18 -5.30
C ASP A 250 16.57 -18.46 -5.44
N GLY A 251 17.30 -18.74 -6.52
CA GLY A 251 18.56 -18.07 -6.83
C GLY A 251 18.36 -16.60 -7.19
N VAL A 252 17.37 -16.30 -8.04
CA VAL A 252 17.03 -14.92 -8.44
C VAL A 252 16.56 -14.11 -7.24
N ILE A 253 15.61 -14.64 -6.45
CA ILE A 253 15.08 -13.95 -5.27
C ILE A 253 16.17 -13.72 -4.22
N ARG A 254 16.99 -14.74 -3.91
CA ARG A 254 18.08 -14.58 -2.93
C ARG A 254 19.09 -13.52 -3.37
N ASN A 255 19.48 -13.51 -4.65
CA ASN A 255 20.37 -12.49 -5.17
C ASN A 255 19.74 -11.10 -5.07
N LEU A 256 18.44 -11.00 -5.34
CA LEU A 256 17.72 -9.74 -5.29
C LEU A 256 17.57 -9.19 -3.87
N THR A 257 17.22 -10.03 -2.90
CA THR A 257 16.97 -9.60 -1.51
C THR A 257 18.25 -9.31 -0.72
N ASN A 258 19.39 -9.84 -1.18
CA ASN A 258 20.70 -9.66 -0.55
C ASN A 258 21.58 -8.62 -1.28
N ASP A 259 21.04 -7.93 -2.29
CA ASP A 259 21.80 -6.92 -3.03
C ASP A 259 21.70 -5.56 -2.31
N ASP A 260 22.79 -5.20 -1.62
CA ASP A 260 22.89 -3.94 -0.85
C ASP A 260 22.82 -2.69 -1.73
N SER A 261 22.96 -2.81 -3.06
CA SER A 261 22.81 -1.67 -3.97
C SER A 261 21.36 -1.26 -4.20
N ILE A 262 20.40 -2.10 -3.82
CA ILE A 262 18.97 -1.86 -4.03
C ILE A 262 18.41 -1.18 -2.79
N THR A 263 17.88 0.04 -2.98
CA THR A 263 17.26 0.79 -1.89
C THR A 263 15.92 0.20 -1.47
N ASP A 264 15.50 0.45 -0.22
CA ASP A 264 14.19 -0.02 0.27
C ASP A 264 13.02 0.52 -0.57
N VAL A 265 13.13 1.76 -1.09
CA VAL A 265 12.12 2.36 -1.98
C VAL A 265 12.06 1.62 -3.31
N GLN A 266 13.21 1.33 -3.94
CA GLN A 266 13.28 0.55 -5.18
C GLN A 266 12.71 -0.85 -5.00
N MET A 267 13.03 -1.51 -3.89
CA MET A 267 12.50 -2.83 -3.55
C MET A 267 10.99 -2.78 -3.34
N MET A 268 10.48 -1.76 -2.65
CA MET A 268 9.05 -1.53 -2.43
C MET A 268 8.28 -1.31 -3.73
N MET A 269 8.83 -0.50 -4.65
CA MET A 269 8.28 -0.30 -5.99
C MET A 269 8.24 -1.62 -6.77
N ALA A 270 9.31 -2.40 -6.72
CA ALA A 270 9.40 -3.67 -7.42
C ALA A 270 8.36 -4.68 -6.92
N ILE A 271 8.29 -4.96 -5.62
CA ILE A 271 7.29 -5.88 -5.08
C ILE A 271 5.86 -5.35 -5.29
N GLY A 272 5.64 -4.04 -5.17
CA GLY A 272 4.34 -3.42 -5.43
C GLY A 272 3.85 -3.62 -6.86
N ARG A 273 4.74 -3.46 -7.85
CA ARG A 273 4.44 -3.71 -9.27
C ARG A 273 4.31 -5.20 -9.58
N MET A 274 5.11 -6.06 -8.95
CA MET A 274 4.93 -7.52 -9.05
C MET A 274 3.56 -7.95 -8.52
N ILE A 275 3.04 -7.35 -7.45
CA ILE A 275 1.69 -7.65 -6.96
C ILE A 275 0.62 -7.17 -7.95
N ASP A 276 0.82 -6.04 -8.63
CA ASP A 276 -0.12 -5.57 -9.66
C ASP A 276 -0.24 -6.55 -10.85
N TRP A 277 0.82 -7.35 -11.12
CA TRP A 277 0.84 -8.39 -12.15
C TRP A 277 -0.17 -9.52 -11.92
N VAL A 278 -0.73 -9.68 -10.71
CA VAL A 278 -1.88 -10.56 -10.47
C VAL A 278 -3.04 -10.23 -11.39
N SER A 279 -3.12 -9.00 -11.91
CA SER A 279 -4.13 -8.58 -12.88
C SER A 279 -3.89 -9.09 -14.31
N TRP A 280 -2.74 -9.71 -14.61
CA TRP A 280 -2.39 -10.13 -15.97
C TRP A 280 -3.07 -11.47 -16.34
N PRO A 281 -4.00 -11.51 -17.31
CA PRO A 281 -4.85 -12.69 -17.55
C PRO A 281 -4.09 -13.94 -18.04
N LEU A 282 -2.98 -13.75 -18.75
CA LEU A 282 -2.21 -14.85 -19.33
C LEU A 282 -1.07 -15.32 -18.42
N GLY A 283 -0.92 -14.72 -17.23
CA GLY A 283 0.21 -14.97 -16.34
C GLY A 283 0.14 -16.33 -15.68
N LYS A 284 1.18 -17.16 -15.87
CA LYS A 284 1.35 -18.43 -15.14
C LYS A 284 2.39 -18.28 -14.04
N ASN A 285 2.14 -18.89 -12.88
CA ASN A 285 3.03 -18.89 -11.72
C ASN A 285 3.37 -17.49 -11.17
N ILE A 286 2.58 -16.45 -11.50
CA ILE A 286 2.85 -15.08 -11.05
C ILE A 286 2.76 -15.00 -9.52
N ASP A 287 1.78 -15.66 -8.94
CA ASP A 287 1.58 -15.83 -7.50
C ASP A 287 2.83 -16.42 -6.82
N LYS A 288 3.45 -17.44 -7.42
CA LYS A 288 4.66 -18.08 -6.90
C LYS A 288 5.83 -17.10 -6.83
N TRP A 289 6.03 -16.29 -7.88
CA TRP A 289 7.08 -15.27 -7.90
C TRP A 289 6.85 -14.17 -6.87
N ILE A 290 5.61 -13.71 -6.71
CA ILE A 290 5.24 -12.71 -5.69
C ILE A 290 5.49 -13.28 -4.30
N ILE A 291 4.95 -14.47 -4.00
CA ILE A 291 5.08 -15.12 -2.69
C ILE A 291 6.55 -15.42 -2.40
N ALA A 292 7.33 -15.86 -3.39
CA ALA A 292 8.76 -16.10 -3.21
C ALA A 292 9.50 -14.81 -2.83
N LEU A 293 9.21 -13.68 -3.48
CA LEU A 293 9.82 -12.39 -3.11
C LEU A 293 9.37 -11.95 -1.71
N LEU A 294 8.08 -12.08 -1.36
CA LEU A 294 7.60 -11.76 -0.02
C LEU A 294 8.28 -12.63 1.06
N LYS A 295 8.47 -13.93 0.79
CA LYS A 295 9.24 -14.85 1.66
C LYS A 295 10.70 -14.43 1.77
N GLY A 296 11.33 -14.07 0.65
CA GLY A 296 12.71 -13.59 0.60
C GLY A 296 12.90 -12.33 1.44
N LEU A 297 12.03 -11.34 1.28
CA LEU A 297 12.04 -10.10 2.09
C LEU A 297 11.84 -10.37 3.58
N ALA A 298 10.97 -11.32 3.92
CA ALA A 298 10.78 -11.73 5.31
C ALA A 298 12.04 -12.40 5.89
N ALA A 299 12.72 -13.22 5.09
CA ALA A 299 13.97 -13.89 5.49
C ALA A 299 15.11 -12.89 5.76
N VAL A 300 15.17 -11.78 5.02
CA VAL A 300 16.12 -10.67 5.27
C VAL A 300 15.55 -9.58 6.20
N LYS A 301 14.46 -9.86 6.92
CA LYS A 301 13.83 -8.98 7.92
C LYS A 301 13.39 -7.61 7.40
N LYS A 302 13.05 -7.47 6.12
CA LYS A 302 12.55 -6.21 5.51
C LYS A 302 11.05 -6.01 5.79
N PHE A 303 10.65 -6.02 7.07
CA PHE A 303 9.24 -6.03 7.46
C PHE A 303 8.50 -4.72 7.16
N SER A 304 9.16 -3.55 7.20
CA SER A 304 8.51 -2.28 6.85
C SER A 304 8.00 -2.28 5.41
N ILE A 305 8.80 -2.78 4.46
CA ILE A 305 8.42 -2.94 3.06
C ILE A 305 7.19 -3.86 2.95
N LEU A 306 7.25 -5.02 3.62
CA LEU A 306 6.18 -6.01 3.61
C LEU A 306 4.87 -5.45 4.17
N ILE A 307 4.93 -4.67 5.25
CA ILE A 307 3.77 -4.05 5.88
C ILE A 307 3.15 -3.01 4.95
N GLU A 308 3.94 -2.06 4.48
CA GLU A 308 3.47 -0.95 3.65
C GLU A 308 2.87 -1.44 2.33
N VAL A 309 3.54 -2.37 1.67
CA VAL A 309 3.05 -2.97 0.43
C VAL A 309 1.78 -3.77 0.67
N THR A 310 1.67 -4.47 1.80
CA THR A 310 0.45 -5.20 2.16
C THR A 310 -0.72 -4.24 2.32
N LEU A 311 -0.59 -3.21 3.14
CA LEU A 311 -1.65 -2.23 3.36
C LEU A 311 -2.03 -1.49 2.08
N SER A 312 -1.07 -1.17 1.21
CA SER A 312 -1.29 -0.46 -0.05
C SER A 312 -1.95 -1.31 -1.14
N LYS A 313 -1.72 -2.63 -1.17
CA LYS A 313 -2.11 -3.50 -2.29
C LYS A 313 -3.21 -4.51 -1.98
N ILE A 314 -3.50 -4.81 -0.70
CA ILE A 314 -4.37 -5.94 -0.34
C ILE A 314 -5.79 -5.84 -0.91
N GLU A 315 -6.39 -4.64 -0.93
CA GLU A 315 -7.71 -4.43 -1.53
C GLU A 315 -7.69 -4.67 -3.05
N LYS A 316 -6.61 -4.27 -3.73
CA LYS A 316 -6.44 -4.52 -5.17
C LYS A 316 -6.35 -6.02 -5.44
N VAL A 317 -5.56 -6.76 -4.68
CA VAL A 317 -5.47 -8.24 -4.80
C VAL A 317 -6.83 -8.87 -4.53
N PHE A 318 -7.50 -8.46 -3.45
CA PHE A 318 -8.83 -8.95 -3.08
C PHE A 318 -9.87 -8.76 -4.19
N SER A 319 -9.87 -7.59 -4.85
CA SER A 319 -10.78 -7.30 -5.96
C SER A 319 -10.62 -8.25 -7.14
N LYS A 320 -9.44 -8.88 -7.31
CA LYS A 320 -9.16 -9.80 -8.42
C LYS A 320 -9.82 -11.16 -8.26
N LEU A 321 -10.33 -11.50 -7.07
CA LEU A 321 -11.09 -12.74 -6.85
C LEU A 321 -12.40 -12.77 -7.68
N LEU A 322 -12.92 -11.61 -8.10
CA LEU A 322 -14.09 -11.52 -8.99
C LEU A 322 -13.82 -12.06 -10.40
N TYR A 323 -12.57 -12.16 -10.83
CA TYR A 323 -12.21 -12.49 -12.21
C TYR A 323 -11.71 -13.94 -12.31
N PRO A 324 -12.47 -14.88 -12.91
CA PRO A 324 -12.16 -16.31 -12.87
C PRO A 324 -10.73 -16.66 -13.34
N ILE A 325 -10.22 -15.97 -14.36
CA ILE A 325 -8.92 -16.25 -14.98
C ILE A 325 -7.75 -16.04 -14.01
N VAL A 326 -7.82 -15.02 -13.15
CA VAL A 326 -6.73 -14.64 -12.23
C VAL A 326 -7.02 -15.00 -10.78
N ARG A 327 -8.22 -15.52 -10.50
CA ARG A 327 -8.77 -15.76 -9.17
C ARG A 327 -7.87 -16.63 -8.30
N GLU A 328 -7.39 -17.75 -8.83
CA GLU A 328 -6.56 -18.71 -8.08
C GLU A 328 -5.24 -18.06 -7.62
N GLY A 329 -4.54 -17.38 -8.54
CA GLY A 329 -3.30 -16.67 -8.22
C GLY A 329 -3.53 -15.51 -7.24
N ALA A 330 -4.61 -14.75 -7.42
CA ALA A 330 -4.97 -13.67 -6.50
C ALA A 330 -5.28 -14.18 -5.09
N LEU A 331 -6.02 -15.28 -4.98
CA LEU A 331 -6.35 -15.90 -3.69
C LEU A 331 -5.10 -16.47 -3.00
N SER A 332 -4.19 -17.09 -3.75
CA SER A 332 -2.89 -17.57 -3.25
C SER A 332 -2.06 -16.43 -2.64
N VAL A 333 -1.94 -15.29 -3.35
CA VAL A 333 -1.23 -14.10 -2.85
C VAL A 333 -1.95 -13.50 -1.63
N LEU A 334 -3.28 -13.38 -1.68
CA LEU A 334 -4.09 -12.84 -0.57
C LEU A 334 -3.95 -13.69 0.71
N GLN A 335 -4.03 -15.01 0.60
CA GLN A 335 -3.84 -15.95 1.70
C GLN A 335 -2.48 -15.75 2.34
N TYR A 336 -1.41 -15.69 1.53
CA TYR A 336 -0.07 -15.44 2.05
C TYR A 336 0.03 -14.08 2.76
N MET A 337 -0.46 -13.00 2.14
CA MET A 337 -0.45 -11.66 2.75
C MET A 337 -1.15 -11.63 4.11
N LEU A 338 -2.37 -12.16 4.20
CA LEU A 338 -3.16 -12.14 5.45
C LEU A 338 -2.62 -13.11 6.51
N LEU A 339 -2.24 -14.33 6.13
CA LEU A 339 -1.69 -15.30 7.08
C LEU A 339 -0.29 -14.91 7.56
N SER A 340 0.43 -14.07 6.83
CA SER A 340 1.69 -13.51 7.31
C SER A 340 1.53 -12.21 8.10
N PHE A 341 0.55 -11.37 7.76
CA PHE A 341 0.25 -10.11 8.43
C PHE A 341 -0.58 -10.34 9.71
N GLN A 342 0.04 -10.93 10.75
CA GLN A 342 -0.66 -11.30 11.99
C GLN A 342 -0.52 -10.31 13.14
N HIS A 343 0.25 -9.26 12.96
CA HIS A 343 0.65 -8.34 14.03
C HIS A 343 -0.37 -7.20 14.24
N SER A 344 -1.18 -6.88 13.23
CA SER A 344 -2.25 -5.88 13.27
C SER A 344 -3.46 -6.37 12.47
N HIS A 345 -4.67 -5.98 12.89
CA HIS A 345 -5.93 -6.30 12.21
C HIS A 345 -6.17 -5.42 10.96
N GLU A 346 -5.37 -4.37 10.76
CA GLU A 346 -5.59 -3.32 9.76
C GLU A 346 -5.73 -3.86 8.33
N ALA A 347 -4.82 -4.73 7.88
CA ALA A 347 -4.88 -5.31 6.53
C ALA A 347 -6.19 -6.10 6.29
N PHE A 348 -6.62 -6.88 7.28
CA PHE A 348 -7.88 -7.63 7.18
C PHE A 348 -9.10 -6.70 7.24
N HIS A 349 -9.05 -5.68 8.09
CA HIS A 349 -10.14 -4.71 8.28
C HIS A 349 -10.41 -3.88 7.02
N LEU A 350 -9.39 -3.60 6.20
CA LEU A 350 -9.56 -2.98 4.87
C LEU A 350 -10.48 -3.80 3.95
N LEU A 351 -10.57 -5.13 4.14
CA LEU A 351 -11.35 -6.01 3.27
C LEU A 351 -12.82 -6.15 3.71
N LEU A 352 -13.14 -5.90 4.98
CA LEU A 352 -14.47 -6.17 5.55
C LEU A 352 -15.64 -5.54 4.76
N PRO A 353 -15.56 -4.29 4.28
CA PRO A 353 -16.64 -3.69 3.49
C PRO A 353 -16.89 -4.39 2.15
N HIS A 354 -15.88 -5.07 1.61
CA HIS A 354 -15.91 -5.68 0.27
C HIS A 354 -16.32 -7.15 0.29
N ILE A 355 -16.06 -7.86 1.40
CA ILE A 355 -16.31 -9.30 1.52
C ILE A 355 -17.75 -9.71 1.21
N PRO A 356 -18.81 -9.07 1.77
CA PRO A 356 -20.18 -9.50 1.51
C PRO A 356 -20.55 -9.45 0.02
N ARG A 357 -20.09 -8.40 -0.69
CA ARG A 357 -20.34 -8.21 -2.13
C ARG A 357 -19.60 -9.24 -2.97
N LEU A 358 -18.35 -9.56 -2.62
CA LEU A 358 -17.57 -10.60 -3.29
C LEU A 358 -18.24 -11.97 -3.12
N VAL A 359 -18.61 -12.33 -1.89
CA VAL A 359 -19.24 -13.61 -1.58
C VAL A 359 -20.57 -13.77 -2.30
N ALA A 360 -21.40 -12.71 -2.34
CA ALA A 360 -22.66 -12.73 -3.09
C ALA A 360 -22.46 -12.93 -4.60
N SER A 361 -21.46 -12.24 -5.19
CA SER A 361 -21.13 -12.38 -6.61
C SER A 361 -20.64 -13.80 -6.95
N LEU A 362 -19.75 -14.37 -6.14
CA LEU A 362 -19.23 -15.72 -6.37
C LEU A 362 -20.30 -16.80 -6.17
N LYS A 363 -21.20 -16.64 -5.19
CA LYS A 363 -22.35 -17.56 -5.01
C LYS A 363 -23.29 -17.56 -6.21
N LYS A 364 -23.39 -16.44 -6.94
CA LYS A 364 -24.22 -16.32 -8.14
C LYS A 364 -23.60 -16.98 -9.38
N GLU A 365 -22.27 -17.10 -9.42
CA GLU A 365 -21.55 -17.64 -10.57
C GLU A 365 -21.77 -19.15 -10.78
N ASP A 366 -22.06 -19.90 -9.71
CA ASP A 366 -22.32 -21.35 -9.71
C ASP A 366 -21.31 -22.19 -10.53
N THR A 367 -20.02 -21.82 -10.44
CA THR A 367 -18.91 -22.56 -11.06
C THR A 367 -18.06 -23.26 -9.99
N ASN A 368 -17.44 -24.39 -10.34
CA ASN A 368 -16.51 -25.10 -9.46
C ASN A 368 -15.37 -24.20 -8.96
N SER A 369 -14.89 -23.28 -9.81
CA SER A 369 -13.86 -22.29 -9.44
C SER A 369 -14.37 -21.33 -8.37
N ALA A 370 -15.59 -20.82 -8.51
CA ALA A 370 -16.19 -19.92 -7.53
C ALA A 370 -16.43 -20.63 -6.19
N THR A 371 -16.94 -21.87 -6.22
CA THR A 371 -17.16 -22.68 -5.01
C THR A 371 -15.85 -22.95 -4.27
N SER A 372 -14.81 -23.44 -4.96
CA SER A 372 -13.50 -23.68 -4.33
C SER A 372 -12.88 -22.40 -3.76
N SER A 373 -13.06 -21.27 -4.44
CA SER A 373 -12.55 -19.99 -3.97
C SER A 373 -13.32 -19.45 -2.76
N LEU A 374 -14.63 -19.69 -2.70
CA LEU A 374 -15.47 -19.36 -1.55
C LEU A 374 -15.08 -20.18 -0.31
N GLU A 375 -14.85 -21.48 -0.46
CA GLU A 375 -14.40 -22.35 0.64
C GLU A 375 -13.06 -21.90 1.21
N GLN A 376 -12.09 -21.65 0.33
CA GLN A 376 -10.76 -21.15 0.71
C GLN A 376 -10.81 -19.74 1.32
N LEU A 377 -11.67 -18.86 0.81
CA LEU A 377 -11.87 -17.52 1.36
C LEU A 377 -12.55 -17.59 2.74
N ALA A 378 -13.53 -18.48 2.93
CA ALA A 378 -14.17 -18.70 4.22
C ALA A 378 -13.16 -19.23 5.24
N GLU A 379 -12.32 -20.21 4.87
CA GLU A 379 -11.24 -20.71 5.73
C GLU A 379 -10.30 -19.57 6.17
N LEU A 380 -9.91 -18.70 5.23
CA LEU A 380 -9.08 -17.53 5.52
C LEU A 380 -9.76 -16.51 6.44
N ILE A 381 -11.03 -16.18 6.19
CA ILE A 381 -11.82 -15.26 7.02
C ILE A 381 -11.93 -15.78 8.45
N HIS A 382 -12.22 -17.08 8.62
CA HIS A 382 -12.29 -17.70 9.94
C HIS A 382 -10.93 -17.68 10.66
N CYS A 383 -9.82 -17.87 9.94
CA CYS A 383 -8.49 -17.68 10.51
C CYS A 383 -8.29 -16.24 11.01
N MET A 384 -8.73 -15.25 10.23
CA MET A 384 -8.61 -13.83 10.61
C MET A 384 -9.51 -13.46 11.79
N PHE A 385 -10.73 -13.98 11.87
CA PHE A 385 -11.62 -13.79 13.04
C PHE A 385 -11.05 -14.43 14.30
N PHE A 386 -10.49 -15.64 14.19
CA PHE A 386 -9.83 -16.30 15.31
C PHE A 386 -8.61 -15.49 15.79
N ARG A 387 -7.81 -14.97 14.85
CA ARG A 387 -6.62 -14.18 15.16
C ARG A 387 -6.95 -12.80 15.75
N PHE A 388 -7.97 -12.13 15.21
CA PHE A 388 -8.35 -10.75 15.53
C PHE A 388 -9.76 -10.69 16.12
N SER A 389 -9.98 -11.37 17.25
CA SER A 389 -11.28 -11.35 17.94
C SER A 389 -11.57 -10.00 18.63
N GLY A 390 -12.83 -9.77 19.02
CA GLY A 390 -13.24 -8.58 19.79
C GLY A 390 -13.90 -7.45 18.99
N PHE A 391 -14.36 -7.72 17.76
CA PHE A 391 -15.05 -6.75 16.89
C PHE A 391 -16.40 -7.29 16.37
N PRO A 392 -17.36 -7.66 17.25
CA PRO A 392 -18.59 -8.33 16.85
C PRO A 392 -19.43 -7.52 15.85
N ASP A 393 -19.67 -6.24 16.12
CA ASP A 393 -20.48 -5.36 15.27
C ASP A 393 -19.87 -5.20 13.87
N LEU A 394 -18.54 -5.18 13.79
CA LEU A 394 -17.81 -5.04 12.52
C LEU A 394 -17.82 -6.36 11.72
N TYR A 395 -17.85 -7.50 12.40
CA TYR A 395 -17.77 -8.83 11.77
C TYR A 395 -19.13 -9.42 11.42
N GLU A 396 -20.21 -8.96 12.05
CA GLU A 396 -21.57 -9.45 11.83
C GLU A 396 -21.98 -9.50 10.33
N PRO A 397 -21.78 -8.44 9.51
CA PRO A 397 -22.15 -8.51 8.09
C PRO A 397 -21.37 -9.56 7.30
N VAL A 398 -20.11 -9.81 7.69
CA VAL A 398 -19.24 -10.79 7.04
C VAL A 398 -19.60 -12.20 7.47
N LEU A 399 -19.84 -12.43 8.77
CA LEU A 399 -20.32 -13.70 9.32
C LEU A 399 -21.64 -14.12 8.64
N GLU A 400 -22.56 -13.19 8.47
CA GLU A 400 -23.82 -13.43 7.78
C GLU A 400 -23.61 -13.81 6.30
N ALA A 401 -22.66 -13.17 5.61
CA ALA A 401 -22.33 -13.51 4.23
C ALA A 401 -21.74 -14.92 4.07
N VAL A 402 -20.89 -15.36 5.01
CA VAL A 402 -20.19 -16.66 4.96
C VAL A 402 -20.88 -17.79 5.73
N LYS A 403 -22.01 -17.55 6.41
CA LYS A 403 -22.68 -18.52 7.30
C LYS A 403 -22.97 -19.91 6.73
N ALA A 404 -23.14 -20.01 5.40
CA ALA A 404 -23.46 -21.24 4.70
C ALA A 404 -22.22 -21.98 4.18
N LEU A 405 -21.02 -21.43 4.40
CA LEU A 405 -19.75 -22.00 3.95
C LEU A 405 -19.10 -22.84 5.08
N PRO A 406 -18.23 -23.80 4.75
CA PRO A 406 -17.58 -24.64 5.75
C PRO A 406 -16.74 -23.83 6.75
N ILE A 407 -16.88 -24.15 8.03
CA ILE A 407 -16.11 -23.55 9.12
C ILE A 407 -14.92 -24.48 9.43
N PRO A 408 -13.67 -24.02 9.32
CA PRO A 408 -12.51 -24.84 9.69
C PRO A 408 -12.50 -25.08 11.20
N ASN A 409 -12.02 -26.26 11.62
CA ASN A 409 -11.85 -26.55 13.04
C ASN A 409 -10.66 -25.77 13.63
N GLU A 410 -10.61 -25.69 14.96
CA GLU A 410 -9.60 -24.88 15.67
C GLU A 410 -8.16 -25.33 15.38
N ASP A 411 -7.91 -26.64 15.28
CA ASP A 411 -6.58 -27.19 14.99
C ASP A 411 -6.10 -26.78 13.59
N ARG A 412 -6.99 -26.81 12.59
CA ARG A 412 -6.72 -26.34 11.24
C ARG A 412 -6.40 -24.86 11.21
N ILE A 413 -7.17 -24.04 11.94
CA ILE A 413 -6.92 -22.59 12.04
C ILE A 413 -5.54 -22.33 12.65
N LYS A 414 -5.22 -22.97 13.79
CA LYS A 414 -3.92 -22.84 14.45
C LYS A 414 -2.76 -23.27 13.54
N HIS A 415 -2.95 -24.35 12.79
CA HIS A 415 -1.95 -24.83 11.83
C HIS A 415 -1.67 -23.80 10.73
N LEU A 416 -2.72 -23.25 10.11
CA LEU A 416 -2.59 -22.24 9.05
C LEU A 416 -1.93 -20.94 9.53
N LEU A 417 -2.32 -20.47 10.72
CA LEU A 417 -1.68 -19.32 11.36
C LEU A 417 -0.21 -19.62 11.73
N GLY A 418 0.12 -20.86 12.07
CA GLY A 418 1.49 -21.26 12.41
C GLY A 418 2.45 -21.34 11.21
N GLN A 419 1.98 -21.74 10.04
CA GLN A 419 2.84 -21.98 8.87
C GLN A 419 3.42 -20.72 8.22
N ASN A 420 2.66 -19.61 8.24
CA ASN A 420 2.94 -18.45 7.39
C ASN A 420 3.26 -17.18 8.18
N ALA A 421 3.31 -17.23 9.51
CA ALA A 421 3.68 -16.07 10.31
C ALA A 421 5.11 -15.61 9.94
N TRP A 422 5.25 -14.37 9.44
CA TRP A 422 6.55 -13.71 9.45
C TRP A 422 7.06 -13.78 10.89
N THR A 423 8.21 -14.43 11.05
CA THR A 423 8.70 -15.03 12.29
C THR A 423 8.41 -14.20 13.54
N SER A 424 8.03 -14.91 14.61
CA SER A 424 7.78 -14.44 15.98
C SER A 424 8.95 -13.63 16.59
N GLN A 425 9.19 -12.42 16.10
CA GLN A 425 9.97 -11.39 16.79
C GLN A 425 9.01 -10.30 17.27
N LYS A 426 8.15 -10.69 18.24
CA LYS A 426 7.25 -9.78 18.97
C LYS A 426 7.97 -8.56 19.58
N ASN A 427 9.30 -8.62 19.77
CA ASN A 427 10.07 -7.58 20.47
C ASN A 427 10.78 -6.57 19.56
N GLU A 428 11.15 -6.90 18.31
CA GLU A 428 11.86 -5.94 17.44
C GLU A 428 10.89 -5.03 16.67
N LEU A 429 9.77 -5.57 16.17
CA LEU A 429 8.73 -4.80 15.47
C LEU A 429 8.01 -3.76 16.34
N ALA A 430 7.89 -4.02 17.65
CA ALA A 430 7.25 -3.13 18.61
C ALA A 430 8.07 -1.85 18.90
N SER A 431 9.40 -1.89 18.70
CA SER A 431 10.29 -0.73 18.85
C SER A 431 10.09 0.30 17.74
N PHE A 432 9.85 -0.17 16.50
CA PHE A 432 9.68 0.69 15.33
C PHE A 432 8.24 1.19 15.15
N TYR A 433 7.26 0.56 15.79
CA TYR A 433 5.85 0.91 15.65
C TYR A 433 5.12 0.85 17.01
N PRO A 434 4.88 2.00 17.68
CA PRO A 434 4.23 2.05 19.00
C PRO A 434 2.80 1.47 19.03
N ARG A 435 2.16 1.31 17.87
CA ARG A 435 0.82 0.69 17.72
C ARG A 435 0.83 -0.85 17.84
N LEU A 436 2.01 -1.47 18.00
CA LEU A 436 2.25 -2.91 17.95
C LEU A 436 2.69 -3.55 19.29
N ALA A 437 2.64 -2.79 20.39
CA ALA A 437 3.10 -3.26 21.70
C ALA A 437 2.27 -4.44 22.24
N SER A 438 2.92 -5.44 22.84
CA SER A 438 2.26 -6.49 23.61
C SER A 438 1.69 -5.94 24.93
N LYS A 439 0.77 -6.69 25.55
CA LYS A 439 0.21 -6.31 26.87
C LYS A 439 1.37 -6.18 27.87
N SER A 440 1.37 -5.07 28.61
CA SER A 440 2.43 -4.75 29.57
C SER A 440 2.59 -5.88 30.59
N GLU A 441 3.84 -6.19 30.97
CA GLU A 441 4.16 -7.15 32.05
C GLU A 441 3.55 -6.74 33.39
N THR A 442 3.19 -5.46 33.56
CA THR A 442 2.46 -4.94 34.72
C THR A 442 1.02 -5.48 34.82
N GLY A 443 0.51 -6.12 33.77
CA GLY A 443 -0.89 -6.54 33.66
C GLY A 443 -1.87 -5.41 33.42
N LYS A 444 -1.41 -4.15 33.37
CA LYS A 444 -2.23 -2.95 33.16
C LYS A 444 -2.46 -2.67 31.67
N ILE A 445 -3.56 -1.97 31.39
CA ILE A 445 -4.04 -1.68 30.03
C ILE A 445 -3.83 -0.18 29.75
N GLY A 446 -3.19 0.14 28.62
CA GLY A 446 -3.00 1.51 28.16
C GLY A 446 -4.28 2.15 27.58
N LEU A 447 -4.24 3.46 27.38
CA LEU A 447 -5.26 4.19 26.62
C LEU A 447 -4.63 4.77 25.35
N ILE A 448 -5.27 4.51 24.20
CA ILE A 448 -4.81 5.02 22.90
C ILE A 448 -5.01 6.54 22.89
N ASN A 449 -4.00 7.28 22.39
CA ASN A 449 -4.12 8.71 22.16
C ASN A 449 -4.88 8.94 20.85
N LEU A 450 -6.00 9.67 20.91
CA LEU A 450 -6.91 9.92 19.78
C LEU A 450 -6.65 11.27 19.11
N GLY A 451 -5.43 11.82 19.27
CA GLY A 451 -5.02 13.13 18.77
C GLY A 451 -4.97 14.16 19.88
N ASN A 452 -3.78 14.39 20.45
CA ASN A 452 -3.54 15.29 21.58
C ASN A 452 -4.45 15.05 22.81
N THR A 453 -4.92 13.83 23.02
CA THR A 453 -5.83 13.47 24.14
C THR A 453 -5.11 12.92 25.38
N CYS A 454 -3.79 13.12 25.49
CA CYS A 454 -3.00 12.62 26.61
C CYS A 454 -3.44 13.20 27.97
N TYR A 455 -3.93 14.45 28.00
CA TYR A 455 -4.48 15.09 29.20
C TYR A 455 -5.62 14.26 29.81
N MET A 456 -6.55 13.75 28.97
CA MET A 456 -7.64 12.88 29.40
C MET A 456 -7.11 11.52 29.83
N ASN A 457 -6.26 10.89 28.99
CA ASN A 457 -5.76 9.54 29.24
C ASN A 457 -5.08 9.45 30.62
N SER A 458 -4.28 10.45 30.97
CA SER A 458 -3.63 10.55 32.28
C SER A 458 -4.65 10.61 33.42
N ILE A 459 -5.68 11.47 33.31
CA ILE A 459 -6.73 11.59 34.34
C ILE A 459 -7.52 10.30 34.51
N ILE A 460 -7.90 9.63 33.42
CA ILE A 460 -8.66 8.38 33.50
C ILE A 460 -7.84 7.28 34.17
N GLN A 461 -6.54 7.17 33.85
CA GLN A 461 -5.65 6.22 34.52
C GLN A 461 -5.50 6.55 36.01
N SER A 462 -5.35 7.82 36.37
CA SER A 462 -5.30 8.25 37.79
C SER A 462 -6.57 7.90 38.55
N LEU A 463 -7.74 8.17 37.98
CA LEU A 463 -9.04 7.85 38.60
C LEU A 463 -9.26 6.33 38.68
N PHE A 464 -8.87 5.56 37.66
CA PHE A 464 -8.96 4.10 37.68
C PHE A 464 -8.08 3.48 38.78
N MET A 465 -6.94 4.09 39.08
CA MET A 465 -6.05 3.64 40.16
C MET A 465 -6.52 4.07 41.56
N ALA A 466 -7.49 4.98 41.68
CA ALA A 466 -8.16 5.28 42.94
C ALA A 466 -9.16 4.16 43.31
N SER A 467 -8.68 3.17 44.06
CA SER A 467 -9.37 1.88 44.27
C SER A 467 -10.84 2.00 44.73
N ASP A 468 -11.15 2.84 45.71
CA ASP A 468 -12.52 2.98 46.23
C ASP A 468 -13.46 3.61 45.20
N PHE A 469 -12.94 4.58 44.43
CA PHE A 469 -13.68 5.17 43.31
C PHE A 469 -13.89 4.13 42.20
N ARG A 470 -12.84 3.41 41.79
CA ARG A 470 -12.94 2.32 40.80
C ARG A 470 -13.98 1.28 41.20
N HIS A 471 -13.93 0.77 42.43
CA HIS A 471 -14.87 -0.23 42.91
C HIS A 471 -16.31 0.31 42.94
N SER A 472 -16.50 1.57 43.35
CA SER A 472 -17.82 2.20 43.35
C SER A 472 -18.39 2.39 41.95
N VAL A 473 -17.54 2.75 40.98
CA VAL A 473 -17.91 2.88 39.57
C VAL A 473 -18.25 1.52 38.97
N LEU A 474 -17.45 0.47 39.23
CA LEU A 474 -17.69 -0.88 38.73
C LEU A 474 -18.94 -1.54 39.31
N ASN A 475 -19.29 -1.24 40.57
CA ASN A 475 -20.48 -1.75 41.27
C ASN A 475 -21.77 -0.95 41.01
N LEU A 476 -21.76 -0.01 40.06
CA LEU A 476 -22.95 0.76 39.72
C LEU A 476 -24.03 -0.18 39.15
N THR A 477 -25.24 -0.12 39.72
CA THR A 477 -26.35 -1.00 39.36
C THR A 477 -26.91 -0.69 37.97
N GLU A 478 -27.37 -1.73 37.27
CA GLU A 478 -28.09 -1.59 36.00
C GLU A 478 -29.37 -0.74 36.18
N GLY A 479 -29.70 0.09 35.18
CA GLY A 479 -30.87 0.97 35.21
C GLY A 479 -30.72 2.25 36.05
N ASN A 480 -29.49 2.65 36.39
CA ASN A 480 -29.23 3.92 37.06
C ASN A 480 -29.47 5.13 36.11
N SER A 481 -29.78 6.29 36.68
CA SER A 481 -29.99 7.54 35.91
C SER A 481 -28.69 8.34 35.68
N GLN A 482 -27.54 7.67 35.57
CA GLN A 482 -26.22 8.31 35.43
C GLN A 482 -25.51 7.86 34.13
N PRO A 483 -25.91 8.41 32.95
CA PRO A 483 -25.34 8.00 31.67
C PRO A 483 -23.83 8.21 31.53
N LEU A 484 -23.26 9.32 32.03
CA LEU A 484 -21.81 9.55 31.97
C LEU A 484 -21.06 8.58 32.89
N MET A 485 -21.55 8.37 34.12
CA MET A 485 -20.98 7.37 35.04
C MET A 485 -21.03 5.95 34.44
N THR A 486 -22.12 5.61 33.75
CA THR A 486 -22.23 4.31 33.05
C THR A 486 -21.19 4.16 31.94
N LYS A 487 -20.91 5.22 31.16
CA LYS A 487 -19.84 5.20 30.16
C LYS A 487 -18.45 5.05 30.81
N LEU A 488 -18.23 5.67 31.97
CA LEU A 488 -17.00 5.50 32.75
C LEU A 488 -16.87 4.06 33.26
N GLN A 489 -17.96 3.46 33.76
CA GLN A 489 -18.03 2.06 34.18
C GLN A 489 -17.62 1.11 33.06
N TRP A 490 -18.14 1.31 31.84
CA TRP A 490 -17.72 0.53 30.67
C TRP A 490 -16.22 0.66 30.39
N LEU A 491 -15.69 1.88 30.41
CA LEU A 491 -14.26 2.10 30.19
C LEU A 491 -13.41 1.43 31.27
N PHE A 492 -13.81 1.53 32.53
CA PHE A 492 -13.13 0.88 33.66
C PHE A 492 -13.19 -0.65 33.56
N ALA A 493 -14.33 -1.22 33.15
CA ALA A 493 -14.45 -2.66 32.92
C ALA A 493 -13.48 -3.13 31.82
N PHE A 494 -13.29 -2.35 30.75
CA PHE A 494 -12.27 -2.65 29.75
C PHE A 494 -10.84 -2.51 30.30
N LEU A 495 -10.55 -1.52 31.14
CA LEU A 495 -9.24 -1.40 31.79
C LEU A 495 -8.95 -2.55 32.76
N GLU A 496 -9.99 -3.10 33.41
CA GLU A 496 -9.89 -4.23 34.35
C GLU A 496 -9.72 -5.58 33.62
N HIS A 497 -10.45 -5.80 32.52
CA HIS A 497 -10.62 -7.13 31.94
C HIS A 497 -10.09 -7.32 30.51
N SER A 498 -9.72 -6.26 29.80
CA SER A 498 -9.23 -6.36 28.43
C SER A 498 -7.94 -7.19 28.33
N GLN A 499 -7.81 -7.98 27.26
CA GLN A 499 -6.56 -8.66 26.91
C GLN A 499 -5.70 -7.87 25.92
N ARG A 500 -6.18 -6.71 25.46
CA ARG A 500 -5.44 -5.80 24.58
C ARG A 500 -4.36 -5.04 25.36
N PRO A 501 -3.24 -4.66 24.72
CA PRO A 501 -2.22 -3.80 25.35
C PRO A 501 -2.76 -2.40 25.71
N ALA A 502 -3.67 -1.88 24.90
CA ALA A 502 -4.35 -0.62 25.11
C ALA A 502 -5.76 -0.66 24.50
N ILE A 503 -6.61 0.26 24.92
CA ILE A 503 -7.99 0.40 24.44
C ILE A 503 -8.26 1.84 23.97
N SER A 504 -9.17 2.01 23.01
CA SER A 504 -9.64 3.33 22.59
C SER A 504 -10.70 3.85 23.57
N PRO A 505 -10.53 5.05 24.17
CA PRO A 505 -11.53 5.67 25.03
C PRO A 505 -12.57 6.53 24.27
N GLU A 506 -12.70 6.38 22.95
CA GLU A 506 -13.49 7.27 22.08
C GLU A 506 -14.94 7.51 22.54
N SER A 507 -15.67 6.43 22.90
CA SER A 507 -17.05 6.58 23.38
C SER A 507 -17.14 7.36 24.69
N PHE A 508 -16.11 7.31 25.55
CA PHE A 508 -16.09 8.07 26.78
C PHE A 508 -15.68 9.51 26.51
N LEU A 509 -14.63 9.71 25.70
CA LEU A 509 -14.15 11.02 25.28
C LEU A 509 -15.28 11.88 24.69
N SER A 510 -16.10 11.31 23.81
CA SER A 510 -17.24 12.01 23.21
C SER A 510 -18.30 12.41 24.24
N ALA A 511 -18.52 11.59 25.27
CA ALA A 511 -19.51 11.85 26.32
C ALA A 511 -19.01 12.82 27.41
N SER A 512 -17.70 12.82 27.69
CA SER A 512 -17.05 13.63 28.71
C SER A 512 -16.40 14.91 28.16
N TRP A 513 -16.61 15.25 26.89
CA TRP A 513 -15.97 16.39 26.23
C TRP A 513 -16.40 17.73 26.87
N PRO A 514 -15.46 18.57 27.34
CA PRO A 514 -15.76 19.93 27.77
C PRO A 514 -16.18 20.79 26.57
N PRO A 515 -17.34 21.50 26.61
CA PRO A 515 -17.87 22.22 25.44
C PRO A 515 -16.94 23.29 24.86
N TRP A 516 -16.03 23.84 25.67
CA TRP A 516 -15.09 24.88 25.27
C TRP A 516 -13.72 24.35 24.83
N PHE A 517 -13.51 23.03 24.86
CA PHE A 517 -12.27 22.42 24.35
C PHE A 517 -12.30 22.28 22.83
N THR A 518 -11.22 22.70 22.18
CA THR A 518 -11.02 22.54 20.73
C THR A 518 -10.56 21.11 20.41
N PRO A 519 -11.27 20.35 19.55
CA PRO A 519 -10.83 19.01 19.13
C PRO A 519 -9.44 19.02 18.49
N GLY A 520 -8.60 18.06 18.89
CA GLY A 520 -7.23 17.93 18.39
C GLY A 520 -6.20 18.90 18.99
N ALA A 521 -6.60 19.84 19.84
CA ALA A 521 -5.67 20.69 20.59
C ALA A 521 -5.23 20.05 21.91
N GLN A 522 -4.05 20.41 22.40
CA GLN A 522 -3.62 20.06 23.77
C GLN A 522 -4.42 20.87 24.79
N GLN A 523 -4.66 20.30 25.98
CA GLN A 523 -5.51 20.88 27.02
C GLN A 523 -4.91 20.67 28.41
N ASP A 524 -5.36 21.45 29.40
CA ASP A 524 -5.00 21.28 30.80
C ASP A 524 -5.76 20.07 31.40
N CYS A 525 -5.02 19.10 31.94
CA CYS A 525 -5.60 17.90 32.54
C CYS A 525 -6.35 18.18 33.85
N SER A 526 -5.97 19.22 34.60
CA SER A 526 -6.65 19.64 35.83
C SER A 526 -8.01 20.28 35.50
N GLU A 527 -8.07 21.08 34.43
CA GLU A 527 -9.34 21.64 33.95
C GLU A 527 -10.29 20.53 33.49
N TYR A 528 -9.78 19.56 32.73
CA TYR A 528 -10.56 18.37 32.35
C TYR A 528 -11.05 17.57 33.57
N LEU A 529 -10.18 17.35 34.57
CA LEU A 529 -10.54 16.66 35.81
C LEU A 529 -11.67 17.39 36.54
N LYS A 530 -11.57 18.71 36.73
CA LYS A 530 -12.59 19.53 37.38
C LYS A 530 -13.93 19.38 36.67
N TYR A 531 -13.94 19.58 35.35
CA TYR A 531 -15.16 19.41 34.54
C TYR A 531 -15.75 18.01 34.67
N LEU A 532 -14.93 16.97 34.59
CA LEU A 532 -15.38 15.59 34.69
C LEU A 532 -16.02 15.29 36.05
N LEU A 533 -15.36 15.67 37.15
CA LEU A 533 -15.89 15.45 38.51
C LEU A 533 -17.21 16.20 38.72
N ASP A 534 -17.30 17.44 38.23
CA ASP A 534 -18.49 18.27 38.37
C ASP A 534 -19.67 17.70 37.58
N ARG A 535 -19.42 17.22 36.35
CA ARG A 535 -20.41 16.51 35.53
C ARG A 535 -20.94 15.26 36.19
N LEU A 536 -20.05 14.41 36.74
CA LEU A 536 -20.45 13.19 37.44
C LEU A 536 -21.23 13.51 38.73
N HIS A 537 -20.83 14.56 39.46
CA HIS A 537 -21.52 15.03 40.66
C HIS A 537 -22.93 15.51 40.34
N GLU A 538 -23.09 16.44 39.39
CA GLU A 538 -24.37 17.06 39.07
C GLU A 538 -25.35 16.06 38.44
N GLU A 539 -24.86 15.09 37.67
CA GLU A 539 -25.66 13.99 37.13
C GLU A 539 -26.30 13.15 38.25
N GLU A 540 -25.51 12.68 39.22
CA GLU A 540 -26.01 11.88 40.35
C GLU A 540 -26.94 12.70 41.26
N LYS A 541 -26.56 13.95 41.57
CA LYS A 541 -27.32 14.86 42.43
C LYS A 541 -28.68 15.20 41.82
N THR A 542 -28.71 15.49 40.51
CA THR A 542 -29.95 15.78 39.79
C THR A 542 -30.86 14.56 39.77
N GLY A 543 -30.32 13.37 39.48
CA GLY A 543 -31.08 12.11 39.51
C GLY A 543 -31.72 11.85 40.88
N LYS A 544 -30.95 11.99 41.97
CA LYS A 544 -31.45 11.84 43.35
C LYS A 544 -32.54 12.86 43.67
N ARG A 545 -32.34 14.13 43.29
CA ARG A 545 -33.31 15.21 43.55
C ARG A 545 -34.63 14.99 42.81
N ILE A 546 -34.58 14.53 41.56
CA ILE A 546 -35.80 14.21 40.79
C ILE A 546 -36.53 13.04 41.44
N TYR A 547 -35.82 11.96 41.79
CA TYR A 547 -36.42 10.81 42.47
C TYR A 547 -37.10 11.19 43.80
N GLN A 548 -36.46 12.04 44.60
CA GLN A 548 -37.03 12.56 45.86
C GLN A 548 -38.30 13.38 45.61
N LYS A 549 -38.27 14.33 44.68
CA LYS A 549 -39.45 15.14 44.34
C LYS A 549 -40.63 14.31 43.83
N LEU A 550 -40.35 13.30 43.00
CA LEU A 550 -41.39 12.40 42.50
C LEU A 550 -41.98 11.55 43.63
N LYS A 551 -41.14 11.06 44.55
CA LYS A 551 -41.58 10.29 45.72
C LYS A 551 -42.42 11.14 46.68
N GLU A 552 -41.99 12.37 46.97
CA GLU A 552 -42.71 13.35 47.80
C GLU A 552 -44.09 13.72 47.21
N SER A 553 -44.23 13.72 45.88
CA SER A 553 -45.51 14.01 45.21
C SER A 553 -46.55 12.88 45.28
N SER A 554 -46.18 11.70 45.80
CA SER A 554 -46.96 10.46 45.63
C SER A 554 -47.54 9.80 46.90
N LEU A 555 -47.30 10.31 48.13
CA LEU A 555 -48.13 10.19 49.37
C LEU A 555 -47.35 10.56 50.67
N MET A 556 -48.08 11.05 51.69
CA MET A 556 -47.62 11.42 53.06
C MET A 556 -46.87 10.31 53.80
N SER A 557 -45.65 10.59 54.31
CA SER A 557 -45.31 10.45 55.76
C SER A 557 -43.80 10.54 56.07
N GLN A 558 -43.51 11.31 57.12
CA GLN A 558 -42.37 11.29 58.05
C GLN A 558 -40.96 11.64 57.53
N ALA A 559 -40.62 12.91 57.73
CA ALA A 559 -39.25 13.40 57.75
C ALA A 559 -38.49 12.81 58.95
N VAL A 560 -37.57 11.89 58.67
CA VAL A 560 -36.47 11.52 59.57
C VAL A 560 -35.17 11.94 58.87
N GLU A 561 -34.28 12.57 59.63
CA GLU A 561 -33.04 13.21 59.18
C GLU A 561 -32.13 12.25 58.37
N HIS A 562 -32.20 12.34 57.04
CA HIS A 562 -31.34 11.59 56.10
C HIS A 562 -30.15 12.43 55.57
N HIS A 563 -29.59 13.32 56.40
CA HIS A 563 -28.54 14.24 55.94
C HIS A 563 -27.24 13.53 55.48
N TYR A 564 -27.02 12.27 55.90
CA TYR A 564 -25.84 11.46 55.55
C TYR A 564 -26.02 10.56 54.31
N LEU A 565 -27.24 10.37 53.80
CA LEU A 565 -27.53 9.51 52.64
C LEU A 565 -27.60 10.27 51.29
N ASN A 566 -27.52 11.60 51.32
CA ASN A 566 -27.69 12.45 50.14
C ASN A 566 -26.39 12.83 49.40
N LYS A 567 -25.21 12.50 49.95
CA LYS A 567 -23.95 12.79 49.25
C LYS A 567 -23.79 11.93 48.00
N THR A 568 -23.37 12.56 46.92
CA THR A 568 -22.92 11.91 45.69
C THR A 568 -21.62 11.12 45.91
N LEU A 569 -21.29 10.21 45.01
CA LEU A 569 -20.04 9.48 45.00
C LEU A 569 -18.84 10.44 44.95
N ILE A 570 -18.93 11.48 44.14
CA ILE A 570 -17.86 12.49 44.01
C ILE A 570 -17.62 13.22 45.33
N GLU A 571 -18.67 13.65 46.03
CA GLU A 571 -18.55 14.28 47.35
C GLU A 571 -17.99 13.34 48.42
N LYS A 572 -18.29 12.04 48.32
CA LYS A 572 -17.78 11.03 49.25
C LYS A 572 -16.31 10.75 49.05
N MET A 573 -15.85 10.71 47.79
CA MET A 573 -14.49 10.28 47.44
C MET A 573 -13.50 11.44 47.36
N PHE A 574 -13.94 12.60 46.86
CA PHE A 574 -13.06 13.73 46.55
C PHE A 574 -13.47 15.04 47.26
N GLY A 575 -14.64 15.07 47.92
CA GLY A 575 -15.17 16.28 48.53
C GLY A 575 -14.48 16.68 49.84
N GLY A 576 -13.97 17.91 49.88
CA GLY A 576 -13.46 18.60 51.07
C GLY A 576 -14.22 19.89 51.38
N LYS A 577 -13.89 20.53 52.50
CA LYS A 577 -14.45 21.81 52.96
C LYS A 577 -13.32 22.77 53.33
N MET A 578 -13.35 23.98 52.79
CA MET A 578 -12.41 25.06 53.09
C MET A 578 -13.13 26.19 53.81
N MET A 579 -12.53 26.71 54.88
CA MET A 579 -13.07 27.84 55.64
C MET A 579 -12.22 29.09 55.37
N THR A 580 -12.76 30.02 54.60
CA THR A 580 -12.12 31.31 54.33
C THR A 580 -12.63 32.35 55.32
N LYS A 581 -11.72 32.97 56.09
CA LYS A 581 -12.03 34.06 57.02
C LYS A 581 -11.41 35.35 56.53
N ILE A 582 -12.24 36.34 56.21
CA ILE A 582 -11.80 37.67 55.77
C ILE A 582 -12.04 38.65 56.90
N ARG A 583 -10.96 39.22 57.45
CA ARG A 583 -11.03 40.27 58.47
C ARG A 583 -10.95 41.64 57.80
N CYS A 584 -11.97 42.47 57.99
CA CYS A 584 -11.90 43.87 57.59
C CYS A 584 -10.86 44.61 58.43
N LEU A 585 -9.88 45.24 57.80
CA LEU A 585 -8.82 45.98 58.51
C LEU A 585 -9.32 47.30 59.15
N LYS A 586 -10.53 47.77 58.83
CA LYS A 586 -11.10 49.01 59.36
C LYS A 586 -12.05 48.79 60.53
N CYS A 587 -13.03 47.91 60.38
CA CYS A 587 -14.05 47.64 61.41
C CYS A 587 -13.78 46.35 62.21
N LEU A 588 -12.72 45.61 61.89
CA LEU A 588 -12.32 44.35 62.52
C LEU A 588 -13.35 43.21 62.43
N ASN A 589 -14.47 43.41 61.73
CA ASN A 589 -15.43 42.35 61.46
C ASN A 589 -14.77 41.20 60.67
N VAL A 590 -15.07 39.97 61.07
CA VAL A 590 -14.59 38.76 60.38
C VAL A 590 -15.77 38.10 59.69
N SER A 591 -15.76 38.06 58.36
CA SER A 591 -16.67 37.22 57.60
C SER A 591 -16.05 35.86 57.39
N SER A 592 -16.82 34.79 57.62
CA SER A 592 -16.42 33.41 57.39
C SER A 592 -17.29 32.80 56.31
N ARG A 593 -16.67 32.22 55.27
CA ARG A 593 -17.35 31.50 54.20
C ARG A 593 -16.79 30.09 54.06
N GLU A 594 -17.66 29.09 54.22
CA GLU A 594 -17.32 27.68 54.01
C GLU A 594 -17.60 27.33 52.56
N GLU A 595 -16.62 26.76 51.87
CA GLU A 595 -16.70 26.39 50.45
C GLU A 595 -16.30 24.92 50.28
N ALA A 596 -17.02 24.18 49.45
CA ALA A 596 -16.64 22.82 49.08
C ALA A 596 -15.53 22.85 48.04
N PHE A 597 -14.64 21.85 48.06
CA PHE A 597 -13.61 21.67 47.04
C PHE A 597 -13.44 20.20 46.66
N THR A 598 -12.93 19.93 45.45
CA THR A 598 -12.53 18.59 44.99
C THR A 598 -11.02 18.44 44.83
N ASP A 599 -10.31 19.56 44.72
CA ASP A 599 -8.86 19.67 44.64
C ASP A 599 -8.36 20.86 45.45
N LEU A 600 -7.07 20.85 45.80
CA LEU A 600 -6.38 22.01 46.37
C LEU A 600 -5.42 22.56 45.31
N SER A 601 -5.73 23.74 44.77
CA SER A 601 -4.85 24.44 43.84
C SER A 601 -3.74 25.14 44.62
N LEU A 602 -2.62 24.44 44.82
CA LEU A 602 -1.48 24.92 45.60
C LEU A 602 -0.59 25.83 44.75
N ALA A 603 -0.58 27.13 45.04
CA ALA A 603 0.37 28.05 44.44
C ALA A 603 1.79 27.77 44.94
N PHE A 604 2.78 27.95 44.06
CA PHE A 604 4.17 27.95 44.47
C PHE A 604 4.46 29.18 45.34
N PRO A 605 5.23 29.04 46.44
CA PRO A 605 5.75 30.19 47.16
C PRO A 605 6.53 31.10 46.18
N PRO A 606 6.45 32.43 46.32
CA PRO A 606 7.23 33.32 45.48
C PRO A 606 8.72 33.03 45.68
N SER A 607 9.46 32.91 44.58
CA SER A 607 10.91 32.77 44.62
C SER A 607 11.51 34.03 45.24
N ASP A 608 12.23 33.91 46.36
CA ASP A 608 12.83 35.04 47.07
C ASP A 608 13.76 35.86 46.16
N ARG A 609 13.22 36.92 45.55
CA ARG A 609 13.95 38.05 44.96
C ARG A 609 13.13 39.33 45.17
N ASN A 610 13.52 40.07 46.21
CA ASN A 610 13.21 41.48 46.48
C ASN A 610 11.75 41.95 46.26
N VAL A 611 10.95 41.94 47.32
CA VAL A 611 9.79 42.84 47.42
C VAL A 611 9.96 43.74 48.65
N HIS A 612 10.54 44.93 48.42
CA HIS A 612 10.14 46.12 49.15
C HIS A 612 8.76 46.53 48.61
N GLY A 613 7.69 46.14 49.31
CA GLY A 613 6.32 46.43 48.86
C GLY A 613 5.26 45.57 49.54
N SER A 614 5.08 45.78 50.84
CA SER A 614 3.80 45.67 51.58
C SER A 614 2.77 44.63 51.11
N THR A 615 2.94 43.36 51.49
CA THR A 615 1.80 42.50 51.87
C THR A 615 2.21 41.66 53.05
N SER A 616 1.97 42.18 54.25
CA SER A 616 2.25 41.51 55.52
C SER A 616 1.29 40.34 55.71
N ILE A 617 1.72 39.12 55.41
CA ILE A 617 1.13 37.92 56.02
C ILE A 617 1.72 37.86 57.43
N LEU A 618 0.93 38.23 58.44
CA LEU A 618 1.32 38.03 59.83
C LEU A 618 1.29 36.53 60.16
N PRO A 619 2.26 35.99 60.93
CA PRO A 619 2.23 34.61 61.39
C PRO A 619 1.04 34.39 62.34
N VAL A 620 0.37 33.25 62.19
CA VAL A 620 -0.50 32.73 63.26
C VAL A 620 0.41 32.21 64.36
N GLU A 621 0.64 33.01 65.40
CA GLU A 621 1.13 32.50 66.68
C GLU A 621 -0.05 32.08 67.57
N GLU A 622 0.10 30.88 68.13
CA GLU A 622 -0.56 30.33 69.32
C GLU A 622 -2.08 30.07 69.30
N ILE A 623 -2.47 28.91 68.73
CA ILE A 623 -3.43 28.01 69.40
C ILE A 623 -2.90 26.58 69.26
N GLY A 624 -2.29 26.06 70.33
CA GLY A 624 -1.82 24.68 70.38
C GLY A 624 -2.98 23.66 70.27
N PRO A 625 -2.72 22.43 69.80
CA PRO A 625 -3.73 21.39 69.77
C PRO A 625 -4.08 20.96 71.21
N GLN A 626 -5.30 21.27 71.65
CA GLN A 626 -5.91 20.55 72.77
C GLN A 626 -6.19 19.13 72.30
N PHE A 627 -5.47 18.18 72.89
CA PHE A 627 -5.76 16.75 72.80
C PHE A 627 -7.22 16.50 73.21
N ILE A 628 -7.99 15.91 72.30
CA ILE A 628 -9.26 15.25 72.61
C ILE A 628 -8.96 13.75 72.55
N GLU A 629 -8.98 13.09 73.70
CA GLU A 629 -8.85 11.63 73.79
C GLU A 629 -10.03 10.92 73.11
N PRO A 630 -9.81 9.81 72.39
CA PRO A 630 -10.90 8.98 71.89
C PRO A 630 -11.45 8.07 73.01
N PRO A 631 -12.77 7.78 73.03
CA PRO A 631 -13.35 6.90 74.04
C PRO A 631 -12.97 5.44 73.81
N GLU A 632 -12.61 4.76 74.90
CA GLU A 632 -12.46 3.31 75.00
C GLU A 632 -13.81 2.61 74.78
N ASN A 633 -13.88 1.73 73.76
CA ASN A 633 -14.52 0.40 73.80
C ASN A 633 -14.83 -0.14 72.39
N ALA A 634 -14.11 -1.19 71.97
CA ALA A 634 -14.67 -2.38 71.33
C ALA A 634 -13.57 -3.42 71.13
N GLY A 635 -13.78 -4.61 71.66
CA GLY A 635 -12.77 -5.65 71.82
C GLY A 635 -12.40 -6.45 70.58
N GLN A 636 -11.26 -7.13 70.76
CA GLN A 636 -10.73 -8.34 70.13
C GLN A 636 -11.62 -9.09 69.11
N LEU A 637 -11.01 -9.43 67.96
CA LEU A 637 -10.95 -10.82 67.45
C LEU A 637 -9.74 -11.01 66.51
N MET A 638 -9.00 -12.09 66.76
CA MET A 638 -7.78 -12.60 66.11
C MET A 638 -8.01 -13.06 64.63
N GLY A 639 -7.01 -13.21 63.75
CA GLY A 639 -5.56 -13.07 63.89
C GLY A 639 -4.71 -13.43 62.63
N SER A 640 -3.39 -13.29 62.83
CA SER A 640 -2.23 -14.06 62.30
C SER A 640 -1.83 -13.93 60.79
N PRO A 641 -0.57 -14.26 60.39
CA PRO A 641 0.57 -13.31 60.40
C PRO A 641 1.42 -13.31 59.12
N TRP A 642 1.94 -12.15 58.68
CA TRP A 642 2.97 -12.08 57.64
C TRP A 642 4.38 -11.96 58.24
N ILE A 643 5.19 -12.97 57.90
CA ILE A 643 6.59 -13.19 58.27
C ILE A 643 7.50 -12.19 57.52
N GLN A 644 8.41 -11.55 58.26
CA GLN A 644 9.56 -10.80 57.72
C GLN A 644 10.49 -11.73 56.92
N ARG A 645 10.85 -11.33 55.69
CA ARG A 645 12.06 -11.81 55.01
C ARG A 645 12.97 -10.62 54.67
N LYS A 646 14.21 -10.74 55.15
CA LYS A 646 15.35 -9.84 54.93
C LYS A 646 15.77 -9.81 53.46
N ALA A 647 16.19 -8.64 52.99
CA ALA A 647 16.92 -8.46 51.74
C ALA A 647 18.38 -8.95 51.89
N PRO A 648 18.98 -9.62 50.87
CA PRO A 648 20.43 -9.87 50.83
C PRO A 648 21.20 -8.69 50.21
N MET A 649 22.44 -8.55 50.66
CA MET A 649 23.40 -7.50 50.32
C MET A 649 23.81 -7.53 48.84
N ALA A 650 23.96 -6.36 48.23
CA ALA A 650 24.58 -6.16 46.92
C ALA A 650 26.05 -5.76 47.09
N SER A 651 26.92 -6.43 46.33
CA SER A 651 28.35 -6.16 46.20
C SER A 651 28.63 -5.11 45.12
N ASP A 652 29.62 -4.26 45.41
CA ASP A 652 30.18 -3.20 44.56
C ASP A 652 30.66 -3.70 43.19
N HIS A 653 30.40 -2.92 42.13
CA HIS A 653 31.34 -2.60 41.04
C HIS A 653 30.83 -1.38 40.23
N ALA A 654 31.72 -0.38 40.06
CA ALA A 654 31.60 0.82 39.20
C ALA A 654 31.64 0.45 37.69
N ASP A 655 31.10 1.17 36.70
CA ASP A 655 31.17 2.61 36.27
C ASP A 655 30.21 2.77 35.04
N PRO A 656 30.09 3.90 34.29
CA PRO A 656 30.17 5.33 34.62
C PRO A 656 28.94 6.15 34.09
N SER A 657 28.87 7.42 34.47
CA SER A 657 27.82 8.41 34.15
C SER A 657 27.93 9.06 32.77
N VAL A 658 26.80 9.27 32.08
CA VAL A 658 26.65 10.24 30.98
C VAL A 658 25.37 11.07 31.16
N SER A 659 25.52 12.37 30.95
CA SER A 659 24.62 13.50 31.20
C SER A 659 23.40 13.56 30.28
N VAL A 660 22.27 14.09 30.79
CA VAL A 660 21.06 14.40 30.03
C VAL A 660 20.95 15.92 29.82
N GLU A 661 21.03 16.37 28.57
CA GLU A 661 20.69 17.73 28.14
C GLU A 661 19.24 17.78 27.63
N THR A 662 18.46 18.70 28.20
CA THR A 662 17.10 19.07 27.77
C THR A 662 17.16 20.16 26.70
N LEU A 663 16.63 19.89 25.50
CA LEU A 663 16.37 20.90 24.46
C LEU A 663 14.86 21.18 24.38
N GLY A 664 14.49 22.41 24.74
CA GLY A 664 13.15 22.97 24.56
C GLY A 664 12.99 23.61 23.18
N PHE A 665 11.81 23.44 22.58
CA PHE A 665 11.37 24.13 21.37
C PHE A 665 10.77 25.51 21.72
N GLN A 666 11.08 26.53 20.90
CA GLN A 666 10.56 27.89 21.00
C GLN A 666 9.87 28.26 19.67
N GLU A 667 8.62 28.73 19.74
CA GLU A 667 7.84 29.26 18.61
C GLU A 667 8.26 30.70 18.22
N PRO A 668 8.09 31.14 16.96
CA PRO A 668 8.45 32.49 16.54
C PRO A 668 7.27 33.48 16.65
N GLY A 669 7.49 34.60 17.33
CA GLY A 669 6.57 35.74 17.42
C GLY A 669 7.23 37.04 16.96
N GLU A 670 6.42 37.87 16.31
CA GLU A 670 6.71 39.13 15.63
C GLU A 670 7.31 40.26 16.51
N ALA A 671 8.04 41.16 15.85
CA ALA A 671 7.79 42.62 15.80
C ALA A 671 9.01 43.55 16.06
N ALA A 672 9.13 44.50 15.12
CA ALA A 672 9.51 45.91 15.26
C ALA A 672 10.98 46.37 15.47
N ASN A 673 11.49 46.99 14.39
CA ASN A 673 12.51 48.04 14.22
C ASN A 673 12.70 49.05 15.38
N PRO A 674 13.89 49.69 15.52
CA PRO A 674 14.15 50.97 14.80
C PRO A 674 15.59 51.28 14.29
N ILE A 675 15.60 51.97 13.14
CA ILE A 675 16.37 53.17 12.73
C ILE A 675 17.87 53.07 12.32
N GLY A 676 18.09 53.52 11.07
CA GLY A 676 19.29 54.22 10.57
C GLY A 676 20.15 53.36 9.64
N GLY A 677 20.43 53.68 8.38
CA GLY A 677 20.26 54.88 7.57
C GLY A 677 21.27 54.76 6.41
N ASN A 678 20.92 55.32 5.25
CA ASN A 678 21.70 55.47 4.01
C ASN A 678 21.86 54.23 3.11
N ASP A 679 21.95 54.35 1.78
CA ASP A 679 21.40 55.24 0.76
C ASP A 679 21.88 54.63 -0.59
N VAL A 680 21.11 54.85 -1.66
CA VAL A 680 21.50 54.79 -3.10
C VAL A 680 21.58 53.45 -3.88
N GLY A 681 20.74 53.38 -4.93
CA GLY A 681 21.03 52.91 -6.31
C GLY A 681 20.71 51.43 -6.62
N VAL A 682 19.65 51.03 -7.32
CA VAL A 682 19.16 51.30 -8.71
C VAL A 682 20.06 50.73 -9.82
N ASP A 683 19.39 49.99 -10.72
CA ASP A 683 19.75 49.40 -12.03
C ASP A 683 20.42 48.00 -12.04
N ALA A 684 19.80 46.95 -12.56
CA ALA A 684 19.20 46.65 -13.87
C ALA A 684 20.20 46.09 -14.92
N ALA A 685 19.90 44.85 -15.32
CA ALA A 685 20.20 44.17 -16.60
C ALA A 685 21.66 43.89 -17.00
N LYS A 686 21.96 42.60 -17.26
CA LYS A 686 22.33 42.03 -18.58
C LYS A 686 23.13 40.72 -18.46
N ASP A 687 22.61 39.66 -19.07
CA ASP A 687 23.41 38.65 -19.77
C ASP A 687 24.26 39.32 -20.89
N PRO A 688 25.44 38.79 -21.32
CA PRO A 688 25.51 37.44 -21.89
C PRO A 688 26.88 36.69 -21.91
N LEU A 689 26.78 35.41 -22.28
CA LEU A 689 27.67 34.59 -23.14
C LEU A 689 29.19 34.48 -22.87
N SER A 690 29.55 33.21 -22.66
CA SER A 690 30.57 32.44 -23.39
C SER A 690 32.02 32.34 -22.87
N ALA A 691 32.40 31.08 -22.63
CA ALA A 691 33.53 30.37 -23.24
C ALA A 691 34.77 30.03 -22.38
N PHE A 692 35.18 28.76 -22.60
CA PHE A 692 36.49 28.12 -22.42
C PHE A 692 37.02 27.76 -21.02
N GLY A 693 37.47 26.51 -20.91
CA GLY A 693 38.57 26.13 -20.02
C GLY A 693 38.53 24.72 -19.47
N GLU A 694 38.87 23.72 -20.29
CA GLU A 694 39.36 22.42 -19.80
C GLU A 694 40.56 22.59 -18.86
N GLN A 695 40.62 21.83 -17.76
CA GLN A 695 41.87 21.17 -17.37
C GLN A 695 41.64 20.10 -16.28
N ALA A 696 41.89 18.86 -16.68
CA ALA A 696 42.17 17.75 -15.80
C ALA A 696 43.60 17.87 -15.24
N CYS A 697 43.78 17.53 -13.95
CA CYS A 697 45.03 17.00 -13.41
C CYS A 697 44.73 16.25 -12.11
N ALA A 698 44.88 14.93 -12.15
CA ALA A 698 45.08 14.05 -10.99
C ALA A 698 46.59 14.00 -10.64
N PRO A 699 47.06 13.13 -9.74
CA PRO A 699 46.79 13.06 -8.30
C PRO A 699 48.10 13.07 -7.46
N LYS A 700 47.96 13.20 -6.13
CA LYS A 700 48.93 12.87 -5.05
C LYS A 700 48.08 12.61 -3.79
N ASP A 701 48.25 11.61 -2.95
CA ASP A 701 49.22 10.53 -2.77
C ASP A 701 48.47 9.31 -2.16
#